data_AF-A0A4P8GKA6-F1
#
_entry.id   AF-A0A4P8GKA6-F1
#
_cell.length_a   1.000
_cell.length_b   1.000
_cell.length_c   1.000
_cell.angle_alpha   90.00
_cell.angle_beta   90.00
_cell.angle_gamma   90.00
#
_symmetry.space_group_name_H-M   'P 1'
#
loop_
_entity.id
_entity.type
_entity.pdbx_description
1 polymer ?
#
loop_
_entity_poly.entity_id
_entity_poly.type
_entity_poly.pdbx_seq_one_letter_code
_entity_poly.pdbx_strand_id
1 'polypeptide(L)'
;MQQASSANTGTGDGRDDGNTAEKKAAKAEENTIEYSILQQLLYKEKKSVLPYSRLERISDVSANQIAMMAASLLLILALTATGLLFLFPDYIRAKLSFPKALSQFLLALPVVLRVAGAGLFLFSGLFLALKKLHRTGVFDRRVSIDKIDVLKGAISTRPAAPSLLNVYIDEIVYFFEQTQYNVVIFEDLDRHNDGAIFIKLREINQLINNCLPADKPVRFIYAVRDNLFSTPESRTKFFDFVMPVLPVMDSENASEHFFGKFTPDELKHHGFRDCLTRLALFIPDMRVMHNIANEFRLYRNIVNNGEDIKRLIALISYKNLCAEDYHAIDKKKGLLYSIVNEYTSGNLREEYCHTLNEMMKKYQAEVAMIQNEKTVSEQDLRKELLQPYISEITASTLHFLLNNGVSYTFEDVIENESSFLTLLNYNSVNIRPKGHSAHIAVIDKSTMQCIKDTYEERIQRIQKKSDGHITRLEEKINTCKSEIHNSFSYDLTFYIDNLGNIGFRDWAAECVLADENDGITSSDNGGKIDFLFFLLSNGYLSTDYMAYRSVFMPGSLSTEDNNFIRAVTAGRVPEETAKMPLSNFDNTVAKLRRLGMLMHDNAWHTQILWHLMYNDKDSLKIIMGMQMEAGAEQRLLRLAKDIFPRWNSTLQLRYIRLMVEGDTHLATIIHQIAGLNDTEAEHVLLPLLLALPALHWRSVPHERREELQRLIDVDFNLVTAIPDDCAHNFCENLRISGCHLTHIPLVQSTSGKKILQSVAQENVWFYSRFNLQNLCLSLMHDAENDIEIFRRKPMGMIRYASYISS
;
A
#
# COMPACT_ATOMS: atom_id res chain seq x y z
N MET A 1 51.32 -45.89 13.55
CA MET A 1 52.15 -46.29 12.40
C MET A 1 51.66 -45.55 11.18
N GLN A 2 52.64 -45.03 10.42
CA GLN A 2 52.61 -44.49 9.05
C GLN A 2 51.88 -43.16 8.74
N GLN A 3 52.73 -42.26 8.24
CA GLN A 3 52.51 -40.99 7.57
C GLN A 3 51.81 -41.16 6.21
N ALA A 4 51.13 -40.11 5.76
CA ALA A 4 51.28 -39.61 4.38
C ALA A 4 51.08 -38.09 4.35
N SER A 5 52.05 -37.40 3.76
CA SER A 5 52.23 -35.96 3.77
C SER A 5 51.73 -35.27 2.50
N SER A 6 51.13 -34.09 2.69
CA SER A 6 51.40 -32.80 2.04
C SER A 6 51.63 -32.67 0.52
N ALA A 7 50.89 -31.74 -0.10
CA ALA A 7 51.47 -30.71 -0.97
C ALA A 7 50.46 -29.55 -1.17
N ASN A 8 50.74 -28.38 -0.58
CA ASN A 8 50.85 -27.14 -1.36
C ASN A 8 51.50 -26.03 -0.53
N THR A 9 52.64 -25.56 -1.02
CA THR A 9 53.40 -24.41 -0.54
C THR A 9 52.95 -23.15 -1.26
N GLY A 10 52.72 -22.07 -0.50
CA GLY A 10 52.62 -20.71 -0.99
C GLY A 10 53.01 -19.76 0.13
N THR A 11 54.25 -19.29 0.11
CA THR A 11 54.84 -18.31 1.03
C THR A 11 54.26 -16.92 0.82
N GLY A 12 53.88 -16.27 1.92
CA GLY A 12 53.60 -14.83 2.01
C GLY A 12 53.61 -14.42 3.48
N ASP A 13 54.74 -13.87 3.93
CA ASP A 13 54.90 -13.25 5.26
C ASP A 13 54.16 -11.91 5.28
N GLY A 14 53.21 -11.75 6.20
CA GLY A 14 52.32 -10.60 6.29
C GLY A 14 51.36 -10.68 7.48
N ARG A 15 51.85 -10.30 8.66
CA ARG A 15 51.13 -9.88 9.89
C ARG A 15 49.66 -10.32 10.04
N ASP A 16 49.47 -11.43 10.74
CA ASP A 16 48.20 -12.00 11.18
C ASP A 16 47.76 -11.39 12.54
N ASP A 17 47.32 -10.13 12.54
CA ASP A 17 46.75 -9.48 13.76
C ASP A 17 45.21 -9.62 13.83
N GLY A 18 44.54 -10.02 12.75
CA GLY A 18 43.07 -10.20 12.69
C GLY A 18 42.56 -11.46 13.40
N ASN A 19 43.26 -12.60 13.24
CA ASN A 19 42.83 -13.89 13.81
C ASN A 19 42.79 -13.92 15.35
N THR A 20 43.57 -13.07 16.01
CA THR A 20 43.72 -13.11 17.48
C THR A 20 42.59 -12.34 18.18
N ALA A 21 42.02 -11.33 17.52
CA ALA A 21 40.89 -10.55 18.04
C ALA A 21 39.57 -11.33 17.90
N GLU A 22 39.31 -11.95 16.75
CA GLU A 22 38.12 -12.78 16.51
C GLU A 22 38.09 -14.01 17.42
N LYS A 23 39.22 -14.72 17.60
CA LYS A 23 39.31 -15.85 18.55
C LYS A 23 39.11 -15.44 20.00
N LYS A 24 39.49 -14.22 20.37
CA LYS A 24 39.22 -13.68 21.72
C LYS A 24 37.76 -13.29 21.92
N ALA A 25 37.12 -12.72 20.89
CA ALA A 25 35.70 -12.37 20.91
C ALA A 25 34.82 -13.63 21.01
N ALA A 26 35.05 -14.63 20.16
CA ALA A 26 34.34 -15.91 20.18
C ALA A 26 34.48 -16.63 21.54
N LYS A 27 35.69 -16.62 22.12
CA LYS A 27 35.92 -17.21 23.44
C LYS A 27 35.27 -16.41 24.59
N ALA A 28 35.15 -15.09 24.45
CA ALA A 28 34.45 -14.26 25.42
C ALA A 28 32.93 -14.52 25.36
N GLU A 29 32.36 -14.65 24.16
CA GLU A 29 30.95 -15.01 23.95
C GLU A 29 30.62 -16.43 24.44
N GLU A 30 31.50 -17.41 24.22
CA GLU A 30 31.30 -18.76 24.74
C GLU A 30 31.19 -18.76 26.29
N ASN A 31 32.04 -17.97 26.96
CA ASN A 31 32.01 -17.85 28.42
C ASN A 31 30.73 -17.14 28.94
N THR A 32 30.14 -16.21 28.18
CA THR A 32 28.88 -15.56 28.58
C THR A 32 27.69 -16.51 28.45
N ILE A 33 27.69 -17.37 27.43
CA ILE A 33 26.67 -18.42 27.26
C ILE A 33 26.77 -19.44 28.40
N GLU A 34 27.98 -19.94 28.69
CA GLU A 34 28.22 -20.85 29.81
C GLU A 34 27.72 -20.26 31.14
N TYR A 35 28.01 -18.97 31.38
CA TYR A 35 27.54 -18.26 32.57
C TYR A 35 26.01 -18.15 32.62
N SER A 36 25.35 -17.81 31.51
CA SER A 36 23.89 -17.71 31.42
C SER A 36 23.21 -19.06 31.70
N ILE A 37 23.71 -20.15 31.10
CA ILE A 37 23.22 -21.51 31.34
C ILE A 37 23.36 -21.87 32.82
N LEU A 38 24.55 -21.64 33.39
CA LEU A 38 24.82 -21.91 34.78
C LEU A 38 23.86 -21.15 35.71
N GLN A 39 23.65 -19.87 35.42
CA GLN A 39 22.76 -19.02 36.20
C GLN A 39 21.32 -19.53 36.13
N GLN A 40 20.80 -19.84 34.94
CA GLN A 40 19.43 -20.33 34.78
C GLN A 40 19.21 -21.69 35.46
N LEU A 41 20.19 -22.59 35.39
CA LEU A 41 20.11 -23.91 36.00
C LEU A 41 20.20 -23.83 37.53
N LEU A 42 21.22 -23.16 38.06
CA LEU A 42 21.51 -23.15 39.50
C LEU A 42 20.64 -22.17 40.29
N TYR A 43 20.08 -21.13 39.68
CA TYR A 43 19.14 -20.20 40.35
C TYR A 43 17.67 -20.60 40.24
N LYS A 44 17.35 -21.71 39.55
CA LYS A 44 15.97 -22.23 39.47
C LYS A 44 15.40 -22.61 40.84
N GLU A 45 16.23 -23.20 41.70
CA GLU A 45 15.80 -23.73 43.00
C GLU A 45 16.19 -22.85 44.18
N LYS A 46 15.37 -22.89 45.23
CA LYS A 46 15.58 -22.10 46.46
C LYS A 46 16.66 -22.72 47.34
N LYS A 47 17.33 -21.89 48.15
CA LYS A 47 18.35 -22.32 49.14
C LYS A 47 17.87 -23.40 50.10
N SER A 48 16.57 -23.51 50.35
CA SER A 48 15.99 -24.55 51.21
C SER A 48 16.10 -25.96 50.64
N VAL A 49 16.02 -26.10 49.31
CA VAL A 49 16.12 -27.38 48.59
C VAL A 49 17.58 -27.77 48.41
N LEU A 50 18.46 -26.78 48.27
CA LEU A 50 19.91 -26.96 48.06
C LEU A 50 20.71 -26.35 49.24
N PRO A 51 20.58 -26.89 50.46
CA PRO A 51 21.18 -26.31 51.66
C PRO A 51 22.71 -26.31 51.67
N TYR A 52 23.34 -27.23 50.93
CA TYR A 52 24.81 -27.38 50.85
C TYR A 52 25.43 -26.72 49.62
N SER A 53 24.63 -26.02 48.81
CA SER A 53 25.13 -25.32 47.63
C SER A 53 25.98 -24.12 48.05
N ARG A 54 27.12 -23.94 47.37
CA ARG A 54 28.08 -22.86 47.63
C ARG A 54 27.62 -21.50 47.08
N LEU A 55 26.57 -21.49 46.26
CA LEU A 55 26.04 -20.26 45.66
C LEU A 55 25.18 -19.46 46.65
N GLU A 56 25.50 -18.18 46.78
CA GLU A 56 24.69 -17.25 47.54
C GLU A 56 23.38 -16.95 46.79
N ARG A 57 22.28 -17.51 47.31
CA ARG A 57 20.91 -17.25 46.85
C ARG A 57 20.19 -16.34 47.83
N ILE A 58 19.34 -15.45 47.30
CA ILE A 58 18.43 -14.62 48.11
C ILE A 58 17.50 -15.56 48.90
N SER A 59 17.54 -15.48 50.22
CA SER A 59 16.67 -16.26 51.10
C SER A 59 15.53 -15.38 51.59
N ASP A 60 14.30 -15.67 51.17
CA ASP A 60 13.11 -15.07 51.75
C ASP A 60 12.88 -15.66 53.14
N VAL A 61 13.32 -14.96 54.18
CA VAL A 61 13.11 -15.39 55.56
C VAL A 61 11.72 -14.95 56.00
N SER A 62 10.80 -15.91 56.13
CA SER A 62 9.44 -15.62 56.61
C SER A 62 9.41 -15.28 58.10
N ALA A 63 8.46 -14.46 58.54
CA ALA A 63 8.29 -14.09 59.95
C ALA A 63 8.17 -15.31 60.89
N ASN A 64 7.51 -16.39 60.43
CA ASN A 64 7.41 -17.66 61.17
C ASN A 64 8.77 -18.37 61.32
N GLN A 65 9.65 -18.30 60.32
CA GLN A 65 11.01 -18.85 60.42
C GLN A 65 11.87 -18.04 61.40
N ILE A 66 11.72 -16.71 61.44
CA ILE A 66 12.39 -15.85 62.43
C ILE A 66 11.89 -16.19 63.84
N ALA A 67 10.57 -16.33 64.02
CA ALA A 67 9.99 -16.72 65.31
C ALA A 67 10.47 -18.11 65.77
N MET A 68 10.53 -19.10 64.87
CA MET A 68 11.09 -20.41 65.18
C MET A 68 12.59 -20.35 65.51
N MET A 69 13.35 -19.49 64.84
CA MET A 69 14.77 -19.31 65.12
C MET A 69 14.99 -18.66 66.49
N ALA A 70 14.22 -17.63 66.83
CA ALA A 70 14.20 -17.01 68.15
C ALA A 70 13.77 -18.00 69.25
N ALA A 71 12.72 -18.78 69.03
CA ALA A 71 12.28 -19.82 69.97
C ALA A 71 13.37 -20.88 70.19
N SER A 72 14.07 -21.30 69.13
CA SER A 72 15.18 -22.25 69.26
C SER A 72 16.39 -21.68 70.02
N LEU A 73 16.69 -20.39 69.85
CA LEU A 73 17.73 -19.70 70.60
C LEU A 73 17.36 -19.58 72.09
N LEU A 74 16.10 -19.20 72.38
CA LEU A 74 15.57 -19.13 73.73
C LEU A 74 15.59 -20.50 74.41
N LEU A 75 15.29 -21.58 73.70
CA LEU A 75 15.38 -22.94 74.23
C LEU A 75 16.82 -23.31 74.60
N ILE A 76 17.80 -22.98 73.76
CA ILE A 76 19.22 -23.20 74.05
C ILE A 76 19.64 -22.39 75.29
N LEU A 77 19.25 -21.12 75.37
CA LEU A 77 19.55 -20.25 76.53
C LEU A 77 18.87 -20.76 77.81
N ALA A 78 17.64 -21.25 77.72
CA ALA A 78 16.91 -21.80 78.86
C ALA A 78 17.57 -23.09 79.37
N LEU A 79 18.00 -23.99 78.46
CA LEU A 79 18.71 -25.21 78.84
C LEU A 79 20.07 -24.91 79.48
N THR A 80 20.83 -23.94 78.96
CA THR A 80 22.11 -23.54 79.56
C THR A 80 21.93 -22.84 80.89
N ALA A 81 20.96 -21.94 81.02
CA ALA A 81 20.62 -21.28 82.28
C ALA A 81 20.13 -22.29 83.33
N THR A 82 19.33 -23.28 82.93
CA THR A 82 18.88 -24.36 83.82
C THR A 82 20.06 -25.23 84.25
N GLY A 83 20.95 -25.61 83.34
CA GLY A 83 22.18 -26.33 83.68
C GLY A 83 23.06 -25.56 84.67
N LEU A 84 23.20 -24.24 84.49
CA LEU A 84 23.93 -23.35 85.41
C LEU A 84 23.22 -23.20 86.77
N LEU A 85 21.88 -23.18 86.79
CA LEU A 85 21.09 -23.16 88.01
C LEU A 85 21.27 -24.43 88.84
N PHE A 86 21.43 -25.59 88.20
CA PHE A 86 21.75 -26.86 88.88
C PHE A 86 23.16 -26.85 89.50
N LEU A 87 24.14 -26.18 88.87
CA LEU A 87 25.51 -26.06 89.39
C LEU A 87 25.64 -25.01 90.50
N PHE A 88 25.03 -23.84 90.33
CA PHE A 88 25.15 -22.69 91.24
C PHE A 88 23.79 -22.09 91.63
N PRO A 89 22.92 -22.81 92.38
CA PRO A 89 21.55 -22.37 92.67
C PRO A 89 21.45 -21.01 93.36
N ASP A 90 22.27 -20.75 94.38
CA ASP A 90 22.19 -19.51 95.16
C ASP A 90 22.74 -18.28 94.43
N TYR A 91 23.80 -18.46 93.65
CA TYR A 91 24.40 -17.38 92.84
C TYR A 91 23.43 -16.92 91.74
N ILE A 92 22.84 -17.88 91.01
CA ILE A 92 21.89 -17.59 89.93
C ILE A 92 20.58 -17.03 90.51
N ARG A 93 20.08 -17.56 91.63
CA ARG A 93 18.93 -17.01 92.35
C ARG A 93 19.13 -15.53 92.70
N ALA A 94 20.29 -15.19 93.29
CA ALA A 94 20.56 -13.82 93.73
C ALA A 94 20.63 -12.83 92.56
N LYS A 95 21.13 -13.27 91.40
CA LYS A 95 21.24 -12.45 90.19
C LYS A 95 19.92 -12.31 89.40
N LEU A 96 19.07 -13.34 89.35
CA LEU A 96 17.79 -13.33 88.61
C LEU A 96 16.55 -13.13 89.49
N SER A 97 16.72 -12.90 90.80
CA SER A 97 15.64 -12.64 91.76
C SER A 97 14.55 -13.73 91.85
N PHE A 98 14.95 -15.00 91.72
CA PHE A 98 14.00 -16.13 91.82
C PHE A 98 13.53 -16.40 93.27
N PRO A 99 12.34 -17.04 93.45
CA PRO A 99 11.82 -17.40 94.77
C PRO A 99 12.79 -18.28 95.56
N LYS A 100 12.92 -18.03 96.87
CA LYS A 100 13.85 -18.74 97.77
C LYS A 100 13.56 -20.25 97.88
N ALA A 101 12.30 -20.65 97.66
CA ALA A 101 11.87 -22.04 97.63
C ALA A 101 12.57 -22.87 96.53
N LEU A 102 12.90 -22.27 95.39
CA LEU A 102 13.52 -22.96 94.25
C LEU A 102 14.98 -23.36 94.56
N SER A 103 15.77 -22.46 95.16
CA SER A 103 17.16 -22.79 95.52
C SER A 103 17.22 -23.77 96.68
N GLN A 104 16.31 -23.68 97.66
CA GLN A 104 16.20 -24.64 98.76
C GLN A 104 15.86 -26.05 98.26
N PHE A 105 14.93 -26.18 97.31
CA PHE A 105 14.59 -27.46 96.69
C PHE A 105 15.77 -28.07 95.93
N LEU A 106 16.48 -27.27 95.12
CA LEU A 106 17.63 -27.75 94.36
C LEU A 106 18.81 -28.13 95.27
N LEU A 107 19.07 -27.36 96.35
CA LEU A 107 20.13 -27.65 97.31
C LEU A 107 19.83 -28.87 98.20
N ALA A 108 18.56 -29.24 98.37
CA ALA A 108 18.14 -30.45 99.06
C ALA A 108 18.46 -31.74 98.26
N LEU A 109 18.71 -31.62 96.96
CA LEU A 109 19.11 -32.77 96.12
C LEU A 109 20.59 -33.14 96.34
N PRO A 110 20.92 -34.45 96.35
CA PRO A 110 22.30 -34.92 96.43
C PRO A 110 23.20 -34.28 95.36
N VAL A 111 24.45 -33.97 95.72
CA VAL A 111 25.41 -33.32 94.82
C VAL A 111 25.58 -34.09 93.51
N VAL A 112 25.61 -35.43 93.56
CA VAL A 112 25.73 -36.29 92.38
C VAL A 112 24.56 -36.09 91.40
N LEU A 113 23.34 -35.97 91.92
CA LEU A 113 22.14 -35.77 91.11
C LEU A 113 22.11 -34.35 90.50
N ARG A 114 22.63 -33.36 91.23
CA ARG A 114 22.77 -31.99 90.70
C ARG A 114 23.80 -31.89 89.58
N VAL A 115 24.96 -32.50 89.74
CA VAL A 115 26.02 -32.53 88.71
C VAL A 115 25.56 -33.32 87.49
N ALA A 116 24.87 -34.45 87.69
CA ALA A 116 24.27 -35.22 86.59
C ALA A 116 23.20 -34.43 85.84
N GLY A 117 22.30 -33.74 86.56
CA GLY A 117 21.29 -32.86 85.97
C GLY A 117 21.90 -31.71 85.18
N ALA A 118 22.90 -31.03 85.75
CA ALA A 118 23.66 -30.00 85.06
C ALA A 118 24.32 -30.51 83.78
N GLY A 119 24.98 -31.68 83.85
CA GLY A 119 25.61 -32.32 82.70
C GLY A 119 24.61 -32.61 81.58
N LEU A 120 23.44 -33.15 81.91
CA LEU A 120 22.39 -33.45 80.93
C LEU A 120 21.87 -32.19 80.22
N PHE A 121 21.56 -31.12 80.97
CA PHE A 121 21.03 -29.88 80.39
C PHE A 121 22.09 -29.12 79.57
N LEU A 122 23.33 -29.06 80.05
CA LEU A 122 24.43 -28.42 79.31
C LEU A 122 24.78 -29.20 78.04
N PHE A 123 24.83 -30.54 78.10
CA PHE A 123 25.05 -31.38 76.92
C PHE A 123 23.92 -31.24 75.91
N SER A 124 22.66 -31.23 76.36
CA SER A 124 21.50 -31.03 75.49
C SER A 124 21.52 -29.65 74.81
N GLY A 125 21.87 -28.59 75.56
CA GLY A 125 22.08 -27.26 75.00
C GLY A 125 23.20 -27.22 73.96
N LEU A 126 24.34 -27.83 74.26
CA LEU A 126 25.49 -27.93 73.34
C LEU A 126 25.15 -28.72 72.08
N PHE A 127 24.46 -29.84 72.20
CA PHE A 127 24.04 -30.67 71.07
C PHE A 127 23.08 -29.91 70.13
N LEU A 128 22.08 -29.24 70.68
CA LEU A 128 21.15 -28.41 69.89
C LEU A 128 21.87 -27.24 69.21
N ALA A 129 22.83 -26.61 69.91
CA ALA A 129 23.67 -25.56 69.34
C ALA A 129 24.52 -26.10 68.17
N LEU A 130 25.19 -27.24 68.33
CA LEU A 130 25.99 -27.88 67.27
C LEU A 130 25.11 -28.28 66.07
N LYS A 131 23.94 -28.86 66.31
CA LYS A 131 22.98 -29.24 65.24
C LYS A 131 22.50 -28.01 64.46
N LYS A 132 22.22 -26.89 65.13
CA LYS A 132 21.85 -25.62 64.49
C LYS A 132 23.02 -25.01 63.73
N LEU A 133 24.21 -25.05 64.29
CA LEU A 133 25.43 -24.48 63.69
C LEU A 133 25.83 -25.25 62.42
N HIS A 134 25.69 -26.58 62.43
CA HIS A 134 25.85 -27.44 61.26
C HIS A 134 24.80 -27.13 60.18
N ARG A 135 23.51 -27.05 60.53
CA ARG A 135 22.43 -26.76 59.56
C ARG A 135 22.52 -25.35 58.96
N THR A 136 23.06 -24.39 59.69
CA THR A 136 23.30 -23.02 59.20
C THR A 136 24.53 -22.94 58.29
N GLY A 137 25.22 -24.08 58.05
CA GLY A 137 26.35 -24.18 57.13
C GLY A 137 27.63 -23.53 57.63
N VAL A 138 27.75 -23.21 58.93
CA VAL A 138 28.94 -22.52 59.48
C VAL A 138 30.18 -23.41 59.49
N PHE A 139 30.02 -24.74 59.59
CA PHE A 139 31.13 -25.70 59.55
C PHE A 139 31.54 -26.12 58.13
N ASP A 140 30.61 -26.13 57.17
CA ASP A 140 30.90 -26.38 55.74
C ASP A 140 31.34 -25.13 55.00
N ARG A 141 31.25 -23.96 55.63
CA ARG A 141 31.97 -22.74 55.23
C ARG A 141 33.47 -22.90 55.54
N ARG A 142 34.07 -24.03 55.10
CA ARG A 142 35.52 -24.16 54.95
C ARG A 142 35.96 -23.11 53.95
N VAL A 143 36.50 -22.02 54.49
CA VAL A 143 37.28 -21.00 53.78
C VAL A 143 36.57 -20.52 52.51
N SER A 144 35.77 -19.47 52.65
CA SER A 144 35.59 -18.56 51.53
C SER A 144 36.99 -18.13 51.07
N ILE A 145 37.52 -18.79 50.04
CA ILE A 145 38.62 -18.28 49.21
C ILE A 145 37.99 -17.12 48.44
N ASP A 146 37.67 -16.07 49.17
CA ASP A 146 37.17 -14.84 48.62
C ASP A 146 38.22 -13.80 48.91
N LYS A 147 38.70 -13.22 47.79
CA LYS A 147 39.36 -11.92 47.68
C LYS A 147 40.88 -11.86 47.54
N ILE A 148 41.54 -12.87 46.98
CA ILE A 148 42.85 -12.66 46.37
C ILE A 148 42.91 -13.36 44.99
N ASP A 149 42.91 -12.54 43.93
CA ASP A 149 43.43 -12.82 42.58
C ASP A 149 42.67 -13.65 41.52
N VAL A 150 41.34 -13.50 41.37
CA VAL A 150 40.68 -13.88 40.09
C VAL A 150 39.78 -12.78 39.49
N LEU A 151 39.32 -11.82 40.28
CA LEU A 151 38.39 -10.76 39.82
C LEU A 151 39.04 -9.38 39.59
N LYS A 152 40.38 -9.26 39.65
CA LYS A 152 41.10 -8.04 39.26
C LYS A 152 42.40 -8.36 38.48
N GLY A 153 42.27 -8.63 37.19
CA GLY A 153 43.31 -8.24 36.21
C GLY A 153 44.69 -8.90 36.29
N ALA A 154 44.87 -10.08 36.88
CA ALA A 154 46.10 -10.86 36.72
C ALA A 154 45.96 -11.79 35.51
N ILE A 155 46.46 -11.32 34.36
CA ILE A 155 46.83 -12.13 33.20
C ILE A 155 47.93 -13.08 33.67
N SER A 156 47.54 -14.18 34.31
CA SER A 156 48.43 -15.28 34.62
C SER A 156 48.57 -16.11 33.35
N THR A 157 49.80 -16.12 32.84
CA THR A 157 50.28 -16.93 31.73
C THR A 157 50.17 -18.42 32.09
N ARG A 158 48.96 -18.98 31.99
CA ARG A 158 48.71 -20.41 31.87
C ARG A 158 47.82 -20.65 30.65
N PRO A 159 48.15 -21.61 29.77
CA PRO A 159 47.33 -21.90 28.61
C PRO A 159 46.03 -22.56 29.08
N ALA A 160 44.90 -22.08 28.54
CA ALA A 160 43.52 -22.49 28.82
C ALA A 160 42.95 -22.07 30.20
N ALA A 161 42.18 -20.98 30.21
CA ALA A 161 41.20 -20.74 31.26
C ALA A 161 40.23 -21.94 31.35
N PRO A 162 39.96 -22.50 32.55
CA PRO A 162 39.02 -23.59 32.72
C PRO A 162 37.60 -23.14 32.36
N SER A 163 36.83 -24.00 31.67
CA SER A 163 35.40 -23.76 31.40
C SER A 163 34.67 -23.49 32.72
N LEU A 164 33.78 -22.50 32.72
CA LEU A 164 33.04 -22.10 33.91
C LEU A 164 32.14 -23.25 34.38
N LEU A 165 31.55 -23.99 33.43
CA LEU A 165 30.73 -25.16 33.75
C LEU A 165 31.52 -26.26 34.46
N ASN A 166 32.80 -26.45 34.09
CA ASN A 166 33.68 -27.40 34.76
C ASN A 166 34.06 -26.96 36.18
N VAL A 167 34.15 -25.65 36.44
CA VAL A 167 34.42 -25.12 37.79
C VAL A 167 33.25 -25.40 38.75
N TYR A 168 32.02 -25.35 38.24
CA TYR A 168 30.79 -25.54 39.02
C TYR A 168 30.15 -26.91 38.84
N ILE A 169 30.89 -27.90 38.30
CA ILE A 169 30.33 -29.23 38.04
C ILE A 169 29.77 -29.89 39.30
N ASP A 170 30.44 -29.73 40.44
CA ASP A 170 29.97 -30.23 41.74
C ASP A 170 28.60 -29.66 42.12
N GLU A 171 28.36 -28.37 41.83
CA GLU A 171 27.07 -27.72 42.11
C GLU A 171 25.98 -28.22 41.17
N ILE A 172 26.31 -28.48 39.91
CA ILE A 172 25.38 -29.03 38.92
C ILE A 172 25.02 -30.47 39.27
N VAL A 173 25.99 -31.30 39.65
CA VAL A 173 25.75 -32.68 40.12
C VAL A 173 24.91 -32.66 41.38
N TYR A 174 25.26 -31.83 42.37
CA TYR A 174 24.48 -31.68 43.60
C TYR A 174 23.03 -31.21 43.31
N PHE A 175 22.85 -30.31 42.35
CA PHE A 175 21.53 -29.87 41.90
C PHE A 175 20.70 -31.06 41.40
N PHE A 176 21.23 -31.90 40.52
CA PHE A 176 20.50 -33.05 39.98
C PHE A 176 20.33 -34.21 40.98
N GLU A 177 21.26 -34.37 41.92
CA GLU A 177 21.16 -35.38 42.97
C GLU A 177 20.02 -35.05 43.97
N GLN A 178 19.87 -33.78 44.34
CA GLN A 178 18.86 -33.37 45.32
C GLN A 178 17.48 -33.10 44.71
N THR A 179 17.41 -32.82 43.41
CA THR A 179 16.15 -32.52 42.72
C THR A 179 15.57 -33.76 42.03
N GLN A 180 14.33 -33.66 41.54
CA GLN A 180 13.70 -34.71 40.72
C GLN A 180 13.83 -34.43 39.22
N TYR A 181 14.59 -33.41 38.82
CA TYR A 181 14.74 -33.06 37.41
C TYR A 181 15.66 -34.07 36.72
N ASN A 182 15.18 -34.66 35.64
CA ASN A 182 15.92 -35.63 34.82
C ASN A 182 15.98 -35.22 33.34
N VAL A 183 15.40 -34.09 32.97
CA VAL A 183 15.43 -33.55 31.60
C VAL A 183 15.78 -32.07 31.67
N VAL A 184 16.71 -31.66 30.82
CA VAL A 184 17.06 -30.25 30.57
C VAL A 184 16.80 -29.96 29.10
N ILE A 185 15.99 -28.94 28.82
CA ILE A 185 15.68 -28.49 27.46
C ILE A 185 16.44 -27.19 27.22
N PHE A 186 17.29 -27.19 26.19
CA PHE A 186 18.02 -26.02 25.70
C PHE A 186 17.33 -25.50 24.45
N GLU A 187 16.82 -24.27 24.51
CA GLU A 187 16.22 -23.54 23.38
C GLU A 187 17.14 -22.38 22.96
N ASP A 188 17.17 -22.05 21.66
CA ASP A 188 17.88 -20.88 21.10
C ASP A 188 19.41 -20.85 21.36
N LEU A 189 20.01 -22.03 21.57
CA LEU A 189 21.47 -22.17 21.77
C LEU A 189 22.26 -21.98 20.47
N ASP A 190 21.60 -22.11 19.33
CA ASP A 190 22.17 -22.11 17.98
C ASP A 190 22.34 -20.70 17.36
N ARG A 191 21.99 -19.64 18.10
CA ARG A 191 22.16 -18.24 17.67
C ARG A 191 23.63 -17.86 17.42
N HIS A 192 24.57 -18.54 18.05
CA HIS A 192 26.00 -18.23 17.98
C HIS A 192 26.76 -19.04 16.92
N ASN A 193 26.07 -19.94 16.21
CA ASN A 193 26.61 -20.75 15.10
C ASN A 193 27.96 -21.47 15.40
N ASP A 194 28.24 -21.73 16.68
CA ASP A 194 29.45 -22.42 17.15
C ASP A 194 29.08 -23.80 17.71
N GLY A 195 29.69 -24.83 17.15
CA GLY A 195 29.51 -26.23 17.57
C GLY A 195 30.23 -26.58 18.88
N ALA A 196 31.17 -25.75 19.35
CA ALA A 196 32.01 -26.05 20.53
C ALA A 196 31.20 -26.20 21.81
N ILE A 197 30.14 -25.40 21.98
CA ILE A 197 29.27 -25.46 23.17
C ILE A 197 28.55 -26.82 23.30
N PHE A 198 28.17 -27.44 22.19
CA PHE A 198 27.50 -28.75 22.18
C PHE A 198 28.42 -29.87 22.65
N ILE A 199 29.72 -29.79 22.33
CA ILE A 199 30.73 -30.75 22.80
C ILE A 199 30.83 -30.68 24.32
N LYS A 200 30.96 -29.46 24.87
CA LYS A 200 31.06 -29.26 26.32
C LYS A 200 29.81 -29.70 27.06
N LEU A 201 28.62 -29.35 26.56
CA LEU A 201 27.36 -29.78 27.17
C LEU A 201 27.18 -31.30 27.12
N ARG A 202 27.66 -31.98 26.07
CA ARG A 202 27.71 -33.44 26.00
C ARG A 202 28.64 -34.04 27.05
N GLU A 203 29.86 -33.50 27.18
CA GLU A 203 30.82 -33.93 28.22
C GLU A 203 30.23 -33.75 29.63
N ILE A 204 29.60 -32.62 29.90
CA ILE A 204 28.95 -32.33 31.18
C ILE A 204 27.79 -33.29 31.44
N ASN A 205 26.96 -33.58 30.44
CA ASN A 205 25.87 -34.55 30.58
C ASN A 205 26.42 -35.94 30.96
N GLN A 206 27.52 -36.36 30.34
CA GLN A 206 28.19 -37.61 30.68
C GLN A 206 28.73 -37.61 32.11
N LEU A 207 29.37 -36.51 32.53
CA LEU A 207 29.87 -36.37 33.90
C LEU A 207 28.73 -36.44 34.94
N ILE A 208 27.62 -35.75 34.70
CA ILE A 208 26.45 -35.79 35.57
C ILE A 208 25.92 -37.22 35.68
N ASN A 209 25.74 -37.91 34.55
CA ASN A 209 25.22 -39.27 34.52
C ASN A 209 26.18 -40.33 35.10
N ASN A 210 27.48 -40.07 35.11
CA ASN A 210 28.46 -40.94 35.77
C ASN A 210 28.43 -40.80 37.30
N CYS A 211 28.03 -39.63 37.80
CA CYS A 211 27.94 -39.36 39.24
C CYS A 211 26.57 -39.72 39.83
N LEU A 212 25.52 -39.79 39.01
CA LEU A 212 24.17 -40.12 39.45
C LEU A 212 23.90 -41.64 39.40
N PRO A 213 22.97 -42.14 40.22
CA PRO A 213 22.48 -43.51 40.14
C PRO A 213 21.90 -43.85 38.75
N ALA A 214 22.20 -45.06 38.24
CA ALA A 214 21.83 -45.48 36.88
C ALA A 214 20.31 -45.54 36.62
N ASP A 215 19.48 -45.55 37.67
CA ASP A 215 18.01 -45.55 37.59
C ASP A 215 17.42 -44.15 37.32
N LYS A 216 18.23 -43.09 37.38
CA LYS A 216 17.79 -41.70 37.14
C LYS A 216 18.75 -40.91 36.23
N PRO A 217 18.86 -41.26 34.94
CA PRO A 217 19.70 -40.52 34.02
C PRO A 217 19.11 -39.13 33.68
N VAL A 218 19.98 -38.14 33.58
CA VAL A 218 19.68 -36.77 33.14
C VAL A 218 19.87 -36.68 31.62
N ARG A 219 18.81 -36.32 30.89
CA ARG A 219 18.83 -36.18 29.42
C ARG A 219 18.80 -34.72 29.02
N PHE A 220 19.71 -34.33 28.13
CA PHE A 220 19.71 -33.00 27.52
C PHE A 220 19.01 -33.07 26.16
N ILE A 221 18.01 -32.20 25.97
CA ILE A 221 17.25 -32.04 24.73
C ILE A 221 17.59 -30.67 24.17
N TYR A 222 17.94 -30.62 22.88
CA TYR A 222 18.32 -29.39 22.20
C TYR A 222 17.29 -29.06 21.13
N ALA A 223 16.68 -27.88 21.21
CA ALA A 223 15.87 -27.32 20.14
C ALA A 223 16.75 -26.38 19.31
N VAL A 224 17.19 -26.87 18.14
CA VAL A 224 18.15 -26.20 17.25
C VAL A 224 17.60 -26.14 15.82
N ARG A 225 18.04 -25.17 15.02
CA ARG A 225 17.73 -25.12 13.58
C ARG A 225 18.39 -26.27 12.83
N ASP A 226 17.73 -26.74 11.78
CA ASP A 226 18.21 -27.87 10.96
C ASP A 226 19.51 -27.55 10.20
N ASN A 227 19.76 -26.28 9.89
CA ASN A 227 20.93 -25.80 9.17
C ASN A 227 22.15 -25.48 10.05
N LEU A 228 22.14 -25.84 11.33
CA LEU A 228 23.26 -25.60 12.25
C LEU A 228 24.54 -26.35 11.84
N PHE A 229 24.40 -27.50 11.16
CA PHE A 229 25.53 -28.34 10.75
C PHE A 229 25.59 -28.47 9.23
N SER A 230 26.65 -27.94 8.63
CA SER A 230 26.83 -27.95 7.17
C SER A 230 27.17 -29.34 6.59
N THR A 231 27.59 -30.30 7.42
CA THR A 231 27.99 -31.63 6.97
C THR A 231 27.19 -32.75 7.66
N PRO A 232 26.78 -33.81 6.93
CA PRO A 232 26.08 -34.95 7.52
C PRO A 232 26.86 -35.63 8.66
N GLU A 233 28.19 -35.69 8.57
CA GLU A 233 29.05 -36.33 9.56
C GLU A 233 29.06 -35.58 10.89
N SER A 234 28.95 -34.25 10.86
CA SER A 234 28.90 -33.43 12.06
C SER A 234 27.53 -33.54 12.74
N ARG A 235 26.44 -33.59 11.97
CA ARG A 235 25.06 -33.77 12.47
C ARG A 235 24.88 -35.06 13.29
N THR A 236 25.56 -36.15 12.94
CA THR A 236 25.48 -37.43 13.68
C THR A 236 26.51 -37.58 14.80
N LYS A 237 27.49 -36.68 14.90
CA LYS A 237 28.60 -36.80 15.87
C LYS A 237 28.24 -36.26 17.26
N PHE A 238 27.37 -35.24 17.33
CA PHE A 238 27.07 -34.53 18.58
C PHE A 238 25.85 -35.10 19.32
N PHE A 239 24.86 -35.62 18.58
CA PHE A 239 23.60 -36.08 19.14
C PHE A 239 23.46 -37.59 19.05
N ASP A 240 23.01 -38.20 20.14
CA ASP A 240 22.72 -39.63 20.17
C ASP A 240 21.42 -39.97 19.41
N PHE A 241 20.50 -39.01 19.32
CA PHE A 241 19.23 -39.13 18.60
C PHE A 241 18.78 -37.76 18.10
N VAL A 242 18.33 -37.69 16.84
CA VAL A 242 17.78 -36.47 16.23
C VAL A 242 16.30 -36.71 15.93
N MET A 243 15.43 -35.95 16.59
CA MET A 243 13.99 -35.96 16.33
C MET A 243 13.67 -34.90 15.26
N PRO A 244 13.21 -35.28 14.05
CA PRO A 244 12.77 -34.30 13.07
C PRO A 244 11.49 -33.63 13.55
N VAL A 245 11.44 -32.30 13.50
CA VAL A 245 10.22 -31.53 13.73
C VAL A 245 9.59 -31.24 12.38
N LEU A 246 8.39 -31.80 12.13
CA LEU A 246 7.64 -31.53 10.91
C LEU A 246 6.80 -30.26 11.10
N PRO A 247 6.88 -29.27 10.20
CA PRO A 247 6.02 -28.11 10.29
C PRO A 247 4.56 -28.53 10.10
N VAL A 248 3.68 -27.99 10.94
CA VAL A 248 2.24 -28.23 10.82
C VAL A 248 1.64 -27.37 9.71
N MET A 249 2.30 -26.27 9.36
CA MET A 249 1.84 -25.32 8.35
C MET A 249 2.78 -25.30 7.14
N ASP A 250 2.19 -25.37 5.96
CA ASP A 250 2.82 -25.17 4.66
C ASP A 250 1.98 -24.20 3.80
N SER A 251 2.44 -23.90 2.59
CA SER A 251 1.74 -22.99 1.68
C SER A 251 0.34 -23.47 1.27
N GLU A 252 0.07 -24.77 1.30
CA GLU A 252 -1.21 -25.35 0.88
C GLU A 252 -2.26 -25.22 1.99
N ASN A 253 -1.87 -25.45 3.24
CA ASN A 253 -2.79 -25.46 4.38
C ASN A 253 -2.81 -24.15 5.20
N ALA A 254 -1.90 -23.20 4.93
CA ALA A 254 -1.80 -21.93 5.67
C ALA A 254 -3.12 -21.16 5.70
N SER A 255 -3.89 -21.20 4.61
CA SER A 255 -5.18 -20.51 4.51
C SER A 255 -6.22 -21.04 5.51
N GLU A 256 -6.33 -22.37 5.67
CA GLU A 256 -7.25 -23.00 6.61
C GLU A 256 -6.88 -22.69 8.06
N HIS A 257 -5.58 -22.76 8.38
CA HIS A 257 -5.08 -22.36 9.69
C HIS A 257 -5.36 -20.89 9.99
N PHE A 258 -5.28 -20.03 8.98
CA PHE A 258 -5.53 -18.59 9.13
C PHE A 258 -7.02 -18.31 9.33
N PHE A 259 -7.92 -18.95 8.59
CA PHE A 259 -9.37 -18.82 8.80
C PHE A 259 -9.78 -19.20 10.22
N GLY A 260 -9.16 -20.23 10.80
CA GLY A 260 -9.39 -20.65 12.18
C GLY A 260 -9.06 -19.60 13.24
N LYS A 261 -8.44 -18.47 12.88
CA LYS A 261 -8.15 -17.35 13.78
C LYS A 261 -9.22 -16.26 13.79
N PHE A 262 -10.18 -16.31 12.88
CA PHE A 262 -11.25 -15.31 12.75
C PHE A 262 -12.62 -15.88 13.10
N THR A 263 -13.55 -15.00 13.45
CA THR A 263 -14.93 -15.38 13.75
C THR A 263 -15.71 -15.66 12.46
N PRO A 264 -16.76 -16.52 12.52
CA PRO A 264 -17.59 -16.80 11.34
C PRO A 264 -18.24 -15.56 10.73
N ASP A 265 -18.55 -14.54 11.54
CA ASP A 265 -19.17 -13.31 11.04
C ASP A 265 -18.17 -12.39 10.34
N GLU A 266 -16.90 -12.35 10.76
CA GLU A 266 -15.83 -11.67 10.02
C GLU A 266 -15.60 -12.36 8.66
N LEU A 267 -15.59 -13.70 8.63
CA LEU A 267 -15.37 -14.48 7.40
C LEU A 267 -16.50 -14.34 6.37
N LYS A 268 -17.72 -13.97 6.79
CA LYS A 268 -18.86 -13.68 5.89
C LYS A 268 -18.72 -12.34 5.18
N HIS A 269 -17.85 -11.44 5.66
CA HIS A 269 -17.68 -10.14 5.03
C HIS A 269 -17.18 -10.31 3.58
N HIS A 270 -17.79 -9.55 2.66
CA HIS A 270 -17.54 -9.70 1.23
C HIS A 270 -16.04 -9.57 0.88
N GLY A 271 -15.50 -10.60 0.22
CA GLY A 271 -14.10 -10.68 -0.22
C GLY A 271 -13.04 -10.83 0.88
N PHE A 272 -13.42 -10.94 2.16
CA PHE A 272 -12.44 -11.06 3.26
C PHE A 272 -11.77 -12.44 3.27
N ARG A 273 -12.54 -13.50 3.04
CA ARG A 273 -12.00 -14.87 2.94
C ARG A 273 -10.97 -15.00 1.81
N ASP A 274 -11.24 -14.39 0.66
CA ASP A 274 -10.31 -14.39 -0.48
C ASP A 274 -9.03 -13.62 -0.16
N CYS A 275 -9.16 -12.47 0.51
CA CYS A 275 -8.04 -11.68 1.01
C CYS A 275 -7.15 -12.52 1.95
N LEU A 276 -7.73 -13.19 2.94
CA LEU A 276 -6.99 -14.06 3.87
C LEU A 276 -6.30 -15.24 3.15
N THR A 277 -6.96 -15.85 2.16
CA THR A 277 -6.38 -16.94 1.37
C THR A 277 -5.09 -16.49 0.68
N ARG A 278 -5.14 -15.32 0.04
CA ARG A 278 -3.99 -14.76 -0.68
C ARG A 278 -2.89 -14.27 0.26
N LEU A 279 -3.27 -13.65 1.39
CA LEU A 279 -2.31 -13.22 2.42
C LEU A 279 -1.57 -14.41 3.05
N ALA A 280 -2.25 -15.52 3.30
CA ALA A 280 -1.67 -16.70 3.92
C ALA A 280 -0.46 -17.26 3.16
N LEU A 281 -0.41 -17.08 1.84
CA LEU A 281 0.71 -17.51 0.98
C LEU A 281 2.03 -16.81 1.32
N PHE A 282 1.97 -15.62 1.90
CA PHE A 282 3.15 -14.83 2.28
C PHE A 282 3.55 -14.99 3.75
N ILE A 283 2.75 -15.72 4.54
CA ILE A 283 3.03 -15.91 5.97
C ILE A 283 3.95 -17.11 6.15
N PRO A 284 5.19 -16.91 6.66
CA PRO A 284 6.20 -17.98 6.69
C PRO A 284 5.89 -19.05 7.74
N ASP A 285 5.34 -18.65 8.89
CA ASP A 285 5.11 -19.55 10.02
C ASP A 285 3.87 -19.16 10.86
N MET A 286 3.44 -20.10 11.71
CA MET A 286 2.28 -19.94 12.58
C MET A 286 2.47 -18.86 13.66
N ARG A 287 3.71 -18.54 14.06
CA ARG A 287 4.00 -17.50 15.05
C ARG A 287 3.71 -16.12 14.46
N VAL A 288 4.16 -15.87 13.23
CA VAL A 288 3.82 -14.64 12.48
C VAL A 288 2.31 -14.57 12.27
N MET A 289 1.67 -15.66 11.88
CA MET A 289 0.21 -15.73 11.73
C MET A 289 -0.54 -15.37 13.01
N HIS A 290 -0.13 -15.91 14.16
CA HIS A 290 -0.73 -15.59 15.45
C HIS A 290 -0.53 -14.12 15.82
N ASN A 291 0.66 -13.57 15.55
CA ASN A 291 0.90 -12.16 15.83
C ASN A 291 0.01 -11.26 14.96
N ILE A 292 -0.11 -11.55 13.66
CA ILE A 292 -0.99 -10.82 12.74
C ILE A 292 -2.45 -10.86 13.25
N ALA A 293 -2.97 -12.03 13.60
CA ALA A 293 -4.34 -12.17 14.09
C ALA A 293 -4.57 -11.44 15.43
N ASN A 294 -3.60 -11.49 16.34
CA ASN A 294 -3.68 -10.80 17.63
C ASN A 294 -3.65 -9.29 17.46
N GLU A 295 -2.73 -8.77 16.65
CA GLU A 295 -2.63 -7.34 16.35
C GLU A 295 -3.87 -6.84 15.62
N PHE A 296 -4.41 -7.60 14.66
CA PHE A 296 -5.67 -7.27 14.00
C PHE A 296 -6.80 -7.04 15.01
N ARG A 297 -6.97 -7.94 15.98
CA ARG A 297 -8.00 -7.79 17.03
C ARG A 297 -7.78 -6.55 17.89
N LEU A 298 -6.54 -6.24 18.23
CA LEU A 298 -6.21 -5.04 19.00
C LEU A 298 -6.50 -3.76 18.20
N TYR A 299 -5.99 -3.68 16.96
CA TYR A 299 -6.17 -2.51 16.11
C TYR A 299 -7.64 -2.28 15.74
N ARG A 300 -8.41 -3.36 15.50
CA ARG A 300 -9.83 -3.28 15.19
C ARG A 300 -10.64 -2.55 16.28
N ASN A 301 -10.23 -2.69 17.54
CA ASN A 301 -10.89 -2.05 18.68
C ASN A 301 -10.39 -0.62 18.94
N ILE A 302 -9.19 -0.26 18.45
CA ILE A 302 -8.52 1.01 18.78
C ILE A 302 -8.68 2.02 17.64
N VAL A 303 -8.61 1.57 16.39
CA VAL A 303 -8.54 2.44 15.20
C VAL A 303 -9.93 2.73 14.67
N ASN A 304 -10.19 4.00 14.34
CA ASN A 304 -11.49 4.48 13.82
C ASN A 304 -11.91 3.79 12.50
N ASN A 305 -10.95 3.26 11.72
CA ASN A 305 -11.18 2.53 10.48
C ASN A 305 -11.30 1.00 10.65
N GLY A 306 -11.52 0.50 11.87
CA GLY A 306 -11.63 -0.95 12.13
C GLY A 306 -12.79 -1.68 11.43
N GLU A 307 -13.71 -0.95 10.77
CA GLU A 307 -14.81 -1.52 9.97
C GLU A 307 -14.33 -2.14 8.66
N ASP A 308 -13.35 -1.53 7.98
CA ASP A 308 -12.76 -2.12 6.77
C ASP A 308 -11.70 -3.15 7.17
N ILE A 309 -12.19 -4.35 7.45
CA ILE A 309 -11.37 -5.45 7.93
C ILE A 309 -10.34 -5.92 6.88
N LYS A 310 -10.58 -5.71 5.58
CA LYS A 310 -9.66 -6.12 4.50
C LYS A 310 -8.42 -5.23 4.49
N ARG A 311 -8.61 -3.91 4.47
CA ARG A 311 -7.49 -2.95 4.50
C ARG A 311 -6.75 -3.01 5.83
N LEU A 312 -7.48 -3.24 6.92
CA LEU A 312 -6.86 -3.39 8.24
C LEU A 312 -5.95 -4.64 8.30
N ILE A 313 -6.44 -5.83 7.94
CA ILE A 313 -5.61 -7.04 8.01
C ILE A 313 -4.40 -6.95 7.07
N ALA A 314 -4.56 -6.29 5.91
CA ALA A 314 -3.47 -6.02 4.99
C ALA A 314 -2.38 -5.14 5.60
N LEU A 315 -2.75 -4.03 6.26
CA LEU A 315 -1.79 -3.19 6.97
C LEU A 315 -1.08 -3.94 8.10
N ILE A 316 -1.81 -4.74 8.87
CA ILE A 316 -1.21 -5.52 9.97
C ILE A 316 -0.27 -6.61 9.41
N SER A 317 -0.64 -7.26 8.32
CA SER A 317 0.23 -8.22 7.63
C SER A 317 1.48 -7.53 7.10
N TYR A 318 1.34 -6.33 6.52
CA TYR A 318 2.44 -5.47 6.09
C TYR A 318 3.37 -5.09 7.23
N LYS A 319 2.83 -4.66 8.37
CA LYS A 319 3.59 -4.32 9.57
C LYS A 319 4.43 -5.50 10.08
N ASN A 320 3.90 -6.72 9.98
CA ASN A 320 4.57 -7.94 10.47
C ASN A 320 5.61 -8.48 9.49
N LEU A 321 5.31 -8.51 8.19
CA LEU A 321 6.18 -9.08 7.16
C LEU A 321 7.25 -8.07 6.67
N CYS A 322 6.89 -6.79 6.59
CA CYS A 322 7.74 -5.69 6.13
C CYS A 322 8.00 -4.68 7.26
N ALA A 323 8.41 -5.17 8.44
CA ALA A 323 8.54 -4.36 9.65
C ALA A 323 9.52 -3.17 9.51
N GLU A 324 10.66 -3.36 8.85
CA GLU A 324 11.66 -2.29 8.65
C GLU A 324 11.07 -1.13 7.81
N ASP A 325 10.42 -1.46 6.69
CA ASP A 325 9.76 -0.49 5.83
C ASP A 325 8.62 0.23 6.57
N TYR A 326 7.80 -0.53 7.31
CA TYR A 326 6.72 0.04 8.10
C TYR A 326 7.20 1.05 9.16
N HIS A 327 8.36 0.83 9.78
CA HIS A 327 8.95 1.80 10.72
C HIS A 327 9.59 2.99 10.00
N ALA A 328 10.08 2.82 8.78
CA ALA A 328 10.67 3.89 7.97
C ALA A 328 9.64 4.98 7.61
N ILE A 329 8.36 4.62 7.54
CA ILE A 329 7.24 5.52 7.26
C ILE A 329 7.23 6.74 8.20
N ASP A 330 7.55 6.58 9.50
CA ASP A 330 7.61 7.71 10.45
C ASP A 330 8.67 8.74 10.09
N LYS A 331 9.73 8.30 9.43
CA LYS A 331 10.81 9.16 8.92
C LYS A 331 10.54 9.66 7.50
N LYS A 332 9.34 9.43 6.96
CA LYS A 332 8.98 9.71 5.55
C LYS A 332 9.92 9.00 4.56
N LYS A 333 10.27 7.75 4.89
CA LYS A 333 11.11 6.85 4.10
C LYS A 333 10.41 5.50 3.94
N GLY A 334 10.98 4.64 3.10
CA GLY A 334 10.44 3.31 2.80
C GLY A 334 9.64 3.26 1.50
N LEU A 335 9.58 2.08 0.89
CA LEU A 335 8.94 1.80 -0.39
C LEU A 335 7.46 2.18 -0.39
N LEU A 336 6.70 1.84 0.66
CA LEU A 336 5.27 2.18 0.73
C LEU A 336 5.08 3.70 0.81
N TYR A 337 5.93 4.40 1.57
CA TYR A 337 5.84 5.87 1.64
C TYR A 337 6.23 6.48 0.29
N SER A 338 7.32 6.03 -0.32
CA SER A 338 7.83 6.54 -1.60
C SER A 338 6.80 6.38 -2.72
N ILE A 339 6.19 5.20 -2.88
CA ILE A 339 5.22 4.97 -3.96
C ILE A 339 3.97 5.83 -3.79
N VAL A 340 3.48 5.99 -2.55
CA VAL A 340 2.35 6.86 -2.25
C VAL A 340 2.73 8.33 -2.48
N ASN A 341 3.98 8.72 -2.18
CA ASN A 341 4.47 10.06 -2.45
C ASN A 341 4.58 10.35 -3.95
N GLU A 342 5.06 9.40 -4.76
CA GLU A 342 5.12 9.51 -6.22
C GLU A 342 3.73 9.67 -6.84
N TYR A 343 2.75 8.90 -6.34
CA TYR A 343 1.34 9.05 -6.74
C TYR A 343 0.78 10.42 -6.37
N THR A 344 0.91 10.82 -5.10
CA THR A 344 0.33 12.08 -4.59
C THR A 344 1.00 13.34 -5.15
N SER A 345 2.28 13.24 -5.53
CA SER A 345 3.01 14.32 -6.22
C SER A 345 2.64 14.43 -7.70
N GLY A 346 2.07 13.37 -8.29
CA GLY A 346 1.64 13.31 -9.68
C GLY A 346 2.68 12.72 -10.65
N ASN A 347 3.84 12.29 -10.17
CA ASN A 347 4.93 11.76 -10.99
C ASN A 347 4.51 10.48 -11.74
N LEU A 348 3.84 9.54 -11.07
CA LEU A 348 3.32 8.32 -11.71
C LEU A 348 2.34 8.64 -12.85
N ARG A 349 1.51 9.67 -12.66
CA ARG A 349 0.59 10.15 -13.70
C ARG A 349 1.37 10.77 -14.85
N GLU A 350 2.36 11.61 -14.57
CA GLU A 350 3.17 12.25 -15.61
C GLU A 350 3.91 11.24 -16.47
N GLU A 351 4.47 10.19 -15.87
CA GLU A 351 5.12 9.09 -16.58
C GLU A 351 4.14 8.29 -17.47
N TYR A 352 2.95 7.98 -16.92
CA TYR A 352 1.89 7.33 -17.67
C TYR A 352 1.42 8.18 -18.86
N CYS A 353 1.13 9.47 -18.62
CA CYS A 353 0.72 10.42 -19.65
C CYS A 353 1.83 10.66 -20.67
N HIS A 354 3.10 10.67 -20.27
CA HIS A 354 4.22 10.75 -21.20
C HIS A 354 4.24 9.56 -22.16
N THR A 355 4.06 8.34 -21.63
CA THR A 355 4.00 7.11 -22.42
C THR A 355 2.84 7.14 -23.42
N LEU A 356 1.65 7.57 -22.98
CA LEU A 356 0.49 7.75 -23.86
C LEU A 356 0.73 8.82 -24.93
N ASN A 357 1.37 9.94 -24.58
CA ASN A 357 1.71 11.00 -25.53
C ASN A 357 2.72 10.53 -26.58
N GLU A 358 3.73 9.74 -26.20
CA GLU A 358 4.68 9.16 -27.14
C GLU A 358 4.01 8.16 -28.10
N MET A 359 3.10 7.33 -27.60
CA MET A 359 2.28 6.47 -28.47
C MET A 359 1.39 7.29 -29.41
N MET A 360 0.76 8.35 -28.91
CA MET A 360 -0.08 9.23 -29.71
C MET A 360 0.73 9.93 -30.81
N LYS A 361 1.94 10.44 -30.51
CA LYS A 361 2.86 11.01 -31.53
C LYS A 361 3.21 9.99 -32.61
N LYS A 362 3.49 8.73 -32.23
CA LYS A 362 3.76 7.64 -33.19
C LYS A 362 2.56 7.40 -34.11
N TYR A 363 1.35 7.30 -33.55
CA TYR A 363 0.13 7.11 -34.35
C TYR A 363 -0.15 8.31 -35.26
N GLN A 364 0.02 9.55 -34.78
CA GLN A 364 -0.13 10.76 -35.59
C GLN A 364 0.87 10.82 -36.74
N ALA A 365 2.12 10.44 -36.50
CA ALA A 365 3.14 10.35 -37.55
C ALA A 365 2.78 9.30 -38.60
N GLU A 366 2.27 8.13 -38.19
CA GLU A 366 1.82 7.09 -39.11
C GLU A 366 0.61 7.54 -39.94
N VAL A 367 -0.38 8.19 -39.32
CA VAL A 367 -1.54 8.78 -40.04
C VAL A 367 -1.06 9.81 -41.07
N ALA A 368 -0.17 10.73 -40.68
CA ALA A 368 0.38 11.73 -41.60
C ALA A 368 1.13 11.09 -42.78
N MET A 369 1.89 10.01 -42.55
CA MET A 369 2.58 9.28 -43.62
C MET A 369 1.60 8.63 -44.61
N ILE A 370 0.48 8.07 -44.14
CA ILE A 370 -0.53 7.44 -44.99
C ILE A 370 -1.36 8.50 -45.73
N GLN A 371 -1.72 9.60 -45.06
CA GLN A 371 -2.49 10.71 -45.67
C GLN A 371 -1.69 11.48 -46.72
N ASN A 372 -0.38 11.65 -46.52
CA ASN A 372 0.51 12.31 -47.48
C ASN A 372 0.78 11.47 -48.74
N GLU A 373 0.37 10.20 -48.79
CA GLU A 373 0.46 9.39 -50.01
C GLU A 373 -0.56 9.91 -51.04
N LYS A 374 -0.02 10.48 -52.13
CA LYS A 374 -0.75 11.16 -53.20
C LYS A 374 -1.47 10.17 -54.12
N THR A 375 -0.93 8.97 -54.27
CA THR A 375 -1.49 7.93 -55.14
C THR A 375 -2.65 7.23 -54.44
N VAL A 376 -3.73 6.97 -55.20
CA VAL A 376 -4.96 6.37 -54.68
C VAL A 376 -5.04 4.88 -55.05
N SER A 377 -4.51 4.51 -56.22
CA SER A 377 -4.46 3.13 -56.72
C SER A 377 -3.02 2.63 -56.86
N GLU A 378 -2.83 1.32 -56.70
CA GLU A 378 -1.56 0.65 -57.00
C GLU A 378 -1.12 0.86 -58.45
N GLN A 379 -2.08 0.98 -59.39
CA GLN A 379 -1.81 1.26 -60.80
C GLN A 379 -1.23 2.66 -60.98
N ASP A 380 -1.78 3.66 -60.28
CA ASP A 380 -1.29 5.04 -60.33
C ASP A 380 0.14 5.13 -59.77
N LEU A 381 0.46 4.33 -58.75
CA LEU A 381 1.80 4.24 -58.20
C LEU A 381 2.81 3.65 -59.22
N ARG A 382 2.45 2.54 -59.88
CA ARG A 382 3.31 1.95 -60.94
C ARG A 382 3.51 2.95 -62.09
N LYS A 383 2.45 3.67 -62.46
CA LYS A 383 2.50 4.72 -63.49
C LYS A 383 3.41 5.87 -63.10
N GLU A 384 3.29 6.41 -61.88
CA GLU A 384 4.13 7.50 -61.37
C GLU A 384 5.62 7.14 -61.38
N LEU A 385 5.96 5.91 -60.93
CA LEU A 385 7.34 5.44 -60.85
C LEU A 385 8.00 5.25 -62.22
N LEU A 386 7.22 4.95 -63.26
CA LEU A 386 7.72 4.69 -64.62
C LEU A 386 7.60 5.90 -65.56
N GLN A 387 6.81 6.91 -65.19
CA GLN A 387 6.60 8.14 -65.95
C GLN A 387 7.88 8.92 -66.32
N PRO A 388 8.95 8.94 -65.49
CA PRO A 388 10.22 9.57 -65.88
C PRO A 388 10.88 8.94 -67.11
N TYR A 389 10.53 7.70 -67.45
CA TYR A 389 11.16 6.91 -68.52
C TYR A 389 10.31 6.82 -69.79
N ILE A 390 9.00 6.67 -69.64
CA ILE A 390 8.04 6.67 -70.74
C ILE A 390 6.88 7.58 -70.34
N SER A 391 6.67 8.65 -71.09
CA SER A 391 5.55 9.57 -70.87
C SER A 391 4.31 9.10 -71.63
N GLU A 392 3.13 9.64 -71.30
CA GLU A 392 1.88 9.27 -71.98
C GLU A 392 1.92 9.49 -73.50
N ILE A 393 2.69 10.49 -73.95
CA ILE A 393 2.87 10.83 -75.36
C ILE A 393 3.75 9.77 -76.06
N THR A 394 4.72 9.20 -75.34
CA THR A 394 5.67 8.21 -75.89
C THR A 394 5.28 6.76 -75.61
N ALA A 395 4.28 6.50 -74.76
CA ALA A 395 3.79 5.17 -74.41
C ALA A 395 3.31 4.34 -75.63
N SER A 396 2.73 5.00 -76.64
CA SER A 396 2.28 4.33 -77.87
C SER A 396 3.45 3.88 -78.76
N THR A 397 4.58 4.58 -78.70
CA THR A 397 5.74 4.38 -79.59
C THR A 397 6.89 3.64 -78.94
N LEU A 398 6.99 3.61 -77.60
CA LEU A 398 8.10 2.98 -76.87
C LEU A 398 7.68 1.68 -76.17
N HIS A 399 8.64 0.80 -75.89
CA HIS A 399 8.48 -0.39 -75.08
C HIS A 399 9.75 -0.68 -74.27
N PHE A 400 9.59 -1.41 -73.16
CA PHE A 400 10.71 -1.91 -72.36
C PHE A 400 11.19 -3.24 -72.96
N LEU A 401 12.50 -3.38 -73.17
CA LEU A 401 13.13 -4.60 -73.67
C LEU A 401 14.14 -5.14 -72.65
N LEU A 402 13.93 -6.38 -72.25
CA LEU A 402 14.83 -7.13 -71.38
C LEU A 402 15.97 -7.78 -72.18
N ASN A 403 17.09 -8.05 -71.50
CA ASN A 403 18.28 -8.68 -72.12
C ASN A 403 18.02 -10.10 -72.66
N ASN A 404 16.94 -10.77 -72.23
CA ASN A 404 16.53 -12.09 -72.73
C ASN A 404 15.61 -12.00 -73.98
N GLY A 405 15.36 -10.80 -74.51
CA GLY A 405 14.53 -10.59 -75.70
C GLY A 405 13.03 -10.41 -75.44
N VAL A 406 12.57 -10.47 -74.19
CA VAL A 406 11.17 -10.20 -73.83
C VAL A 406 10.90 -8.70 -73.84
N SER A 407 9.83 -8.29 -74.50
CA SER A 407 9.37 -6.90 -74.55
C SER A 407 8.07 -6.69 -73.78
N TYR A 408 8.00 -5.66 -72.96
CA TYR A 408 6.78 -5.24 -72.26
C TYR A 408 6.33 -3.86 -72.76
N THR A 409 5.03 -3.69 -73.01
CA THR A 409 4.49 -2.36 -73.26
C THR A 409 4.29 -1.60 -71.94
N PHE A 410 4.17 -0.27 -72.03
CA PHE A 410 3.96 0.57 -70.85
C PHE A 410 2.65 0.23 -70.12
N GLU A 411 1.59 -0.07 -70.87
CA GLU A 411 0.27 -0.41 -70.31
C GLU A 411 0.29 -1.76 -69.58
N ASP A 412 0.91 -2.79 -70.18
CA ASP A 412 0.98 -4.15 -69.60
C ASP A 412 1.67 -4.16 -68.23
N VAL A 413 2.63 -3.25 -68.02
CA VAL A 413 3.43 -3.12 -66.80
C VAL A 413 2.67 -2.35 -65.72
N ILE A 414 1.84 -1.38 -66.09
CA ILE A 414 1.02 -0.62 -65.14
C ILE A 414 -0.15 -1.48 -64.65
N GLU A 415 -0.81 -2.20 -65.55
CA GLU A 415 -1.98 -3.02 -65.23
C GLU A 415 -1.62 -4.27 -64.42
N ASN A 416 -0.47 -4.90 -64.71
CA ASN A 416 -0.08 -6.19 -64.10
C ASN A 416 1.15 -6.07 -63.19
N GLU A 417 0.94 -6.28 -61.89
CA GLU A 417 2.00 -6.27 -60.88
C GLU A 417 3.12 -7.28 -61.14
N SER A 418 2.77 -8.49 -61.59
CA SER A 418 3.76 -9.53 -61.85
C SER A 418 4.72 -9.14 -62.98
N SER A 419 4.21 -8.44 -64.00
CA SER A 419 5.01 -7.88 -65.09
C SER A 419 5.92 -6.76 -64.58
N PHE A 420 5.41 -5.90 -63.69
CA PHE A 420 6.17 -4.82 -63.04
C PHE A 420 7.32 -5.35 -62.18
N LEU A 421 7.06 -6.28 -61.28
CA LEU A 421 8.11 -6.87 -60.42
C LEU A 421 9.12 -7.68 -61.25
N THR A 422 8.66 -8.36 -62.30
CA THR A 422 9.55 -9.05 -63.24
C THR A 422 10.48 -8.07 -63.92
N LEU A 423 9.98 -6.92 -64.39
CA LEU A 423 10.78 -5.85 -65.00
C LEU A 423 11.88 -5.35 -64.07
N LEU A 424 11.54 -5.10 -62.79
CA LEU A 424 12.47 -4.54 -61.80
C LEU A 424 13.56 -5.53 -61.32
N ASN A 425 13.35 -6.83 -61.47
CA ASN A 425 14.32 -7.86 -61.06
C ASN A 425 15.49 -8.06 -62.06
N TYR A 426 15.45 -7.43 -63.25
CA TYR A 426 16.53 -7.55 -64.24
C TYR A 426 17.65 -6.51 -64.03
N ASN A 427 18.88 -6.90 -64.40
CA ASN A 427 20.08 -6.06 -64.22
C ASN A 427 20.10 -4.80 -65.10
N SER A 428 19.42 -4.80 -66.24
CA SER A 428 19.30 -3.63 -67.11
C SER A 428 18.08 -3.73 -68.02
N VAL A 429 17.34 -2.62 -68.16
CA VAL A 429 16.17 -2.54 -69.04
C VAL A 429 16.44 -1.49 -70.12
N ASN A 430 16.26 -1.88 -71.38
CA ASN A 430 16.43 -0.98 -72.52
C ASN A 430 15.08 -0.37 -72.93
N ILE A 431 15.04 0.92 -73.20
CA ILE A 431 13.88 1.60 -73.78
C ILE A 431 14.10 1.74 -75.28
N ARG A 432 13.19 1.15 -76.08
CA ARG A 432 13.29 1.16 -77.55
C ARG A 432 11.98 1.59 -78.22
N PRO A 433 12.04 2.24 -79.39
CA PRO A 433 10.87 2.48 -80.21
C PRO A 433 10.37 1.20 -80.87
N LYS A 434 9.05 1.06 -81.00
CA LYS A 434 8.40 -0.07 -81.67
C LYS A 434 8.81 -0.08 -83.14
N GLY A 435 9.34 -1.21 -83.62
CA GLY A 435 9.73 -1.41 -85.02
C GLY A 435 11.11 -0.88 -85.44
N HIS A 436 11.90 -0.29 -84.53
CA HIS A 436 13.28 0.17 -84.84
C HIS A 436 14.27 -0.32 -83.77
N SER A 437 15.47 -0.72 -84.18
CA SER A 437 16.51 -1.27 -83.29
C SER A 437 17.34 -0.22 -82.53
N ALA A 438 16.90 1.04 -82.51
CA ALA A 438 17.60 2.13 -81.85
C ALA A 438 17.39 2.10 -80.33
N HIS A 439 18.45 2.29 -79.56
CA HIS A 439 18.40 2.42 -78.10
C HIS A 439 18.19 3.89 -77.72
N ILE A 440 17.16 4.18 -76.91
CA ILE A 440 16.88 5.55 -76.45
C ILE A 440 17.51 5.78 -75.08
N ALA A 441 17.30 4.86 -74.14
CA ALA A 441 17.86 4.93 -72.81
C ALA A 441 18.01 3.53 -72.21
N VAL A 442 18.93 3.39 -71.26
CA VAL A 442 19.15 2.17 -70.47
C VAL A 442 18.93 2.52 -69.02
N ILE A 443 18.07 1.76 -68.34
CA ILE A 443 17.89 1.85 -66.90
C ILE A 443 18.82 0.82 -66.27
N ASP A 444 19.70 1.30 -65.41
CA ASP A 444 20.69 0.52 -64.69
C ASP A 444 20.09 -0.16 -63.45
N LYS A 445 20.82 -1.16 -62.95
CA LYS A 445 20.41 -1.98 -61.82
C LYS A 445 20.11 -1.16 -60.55
N SER A 446 20.94 -0.17 -60.22
CA SER A 446 20.76 0.64 -59.00
C SER A 446 19.47 1.43 -59.03
N THR A 447 19.09 1.93 -60.21
CA THR A 447 17.85 2.68 -60.39
C THR A 447 16.62 1.77 -60.32
N MET A 448 16.70 0.56 -60.88
CA MET A 448 15.62 -0.43 -60.76
C MET A 448 15.42 -0.90 -59.32
N GLN A 449 16.50 -1.10 -58.57
CA GLN A 449 16.41 -1.45 -57.15
C GLN A 449 15.78 -0.30 -56.34
N CYS A 450 16.18 0.95 -56.60
CA CYS A 450 15.59 2.13 -55.96
C CYS A 450 14.07 2.25 -56.22
N ILE A 451 13.62 1.97 -57.45
CA ILE A 451 12.19 1.96 -57.80
C ILE A 451 11.46 0.82 -57.10
N LYS A 452 12.08 -0.35 -56.98
CA LYS A 452 11.52 -1.50 -56.26
C LYS A 452 11.34 -1.20 -54.77
N ASP A 453 12.38 -0.68 -54.12
CA ASP A 453 12.34 -0.33 -52.69
C ASP A 453 11.26 0.75 -52.42
N THR A 454 11.20 1.76 -53.30
CA THR A 454 10.17 2.82 -53.22
C THR A 454 8.76 2.27 -53.43
N TYR A 455 8.59 1.31 -54.35
CA TYR A 455 7.31 0.67 -54.61
C TYR A 455 6.85 -0.18 -53.42
N GLU A 456 7.74 -1.02 -52.85
CA GLU A 456 7.45 -1.88 -51.71
C GLU A 456 7.07 -1.07 -50.45
N GLU A 457 7.72 0.08 -50.22
CA GLU A 457 7.35 0.97 -49.11
C GLU A 457 6.01 1.68 -49.32
N ARG A 458 5.72 2.15 -50.55
CA ARG A 458 4.52 2.95 -50.84
C ARG A 458 3.27 2.10 -51.02
N ILE A 459 3.37 0.89 -51.56
CA ILE A 459 2.22 -0.02 -51.71
C ILE A 459 1.62 -0.38 -50.34
N GLN A 460 2.46 -0.60 -49.33
CA GLN A 460 2.00 -0.84 -47.95
C GLN A 460 1.17 0.34 -47.41
N ARG A 461 1.51 1.59 -47.78
CA ARG A 461 0.75 2.78 -47.36
C ARG A 461 -0.61 2.85 -48.06
N ILE A 462 -0.66 2.52 -49.35
CA ILE A 462 -1.90 2.49 -50.13
C ILE A 462 -2.85 1.40 -49.59
N GLN A 463 -2.34 0.20 -49.33
CA GLN A 463 -3.12 -0.90 -48.73
C GLN A 463 -3.66 -0.53 -47.35
N LYS A 464 -2.84 0.10 -46.49
CA LYS A 464 -3.31 0.63 -45.19
C LYS A 464 -4.42 1.68 -45.35
N LYS A 465 -4.40 2.48 -46.43
CA LYS A 465 -5.42 3.50 -46.73
C LYS A 465 -6.75 2.87 -47.17
N SER A 466 -6.72 1.80 -47.97
CA SER A 466 -7.94 1.08 -48.40
C SER A 466 -8.59 0.26 -47.27
N ASP A 467 -7.80 -0.26 -46.33
CA ASP A 467 -8.26 -1.19 -45.29
C ASP A 467 -8.89 -0.52 -44.06
N GLY A 468 -9.11 0.81 -44.10
CA GLY A 468 -9.65 1.56 -42.96
C GLY A 468 -8.68 1.68 -41.78
N HIS A 469 -7.38 1.47 -41.99
CA HIS A 469 -6.36 1.55 -40.94
C HIS A 469 -6.26 2.96 -40.34
N ILE A 470 -6.53 4.00 -41.13
CA ILE A 470 -6.58 5.40 -40.66
C ILE A 470 -7.64 5.54 -39.57
N THR A 471 -8.86 5.06 -39.80
CA THR A 471 -9.95 5.13 -38.82
C THR A 471 -9.60 4.40 -37.53
N ARG A 472 -8.94 3.23 -37.62
CA ARG A 472 -8.45 2.49 -36.43
C ARG A 472 -7.36 3.25 -35.67
N LEU A 473 -6.45 3.94 -36.39
CA LEU A 473 -5.43 4.77 -35.76
C LEU A 473 -6.03 6.03 -35.12
N GLU A 474 -7.00 6.66 -35.76
CA GLU A 474 -7.76 7.79 -35.21
C GLU A 474 -8.55 7.38 -33.96
N GLU A 475 -9.15 6.19 -33.95
CA GLU A 475 -9.81 5.61 -32.78
C GLU A 475 -8.80 5.42 -31.64
N LYS A 476 -7.62 4.82 -31.89
CA LYS A 476 -6.55 4.69 -30.89
C LYS A 476 -6.07 6.04 -30.37
N ILE A 477 -5.93 7.06 -31.23
CA ILE A 477 -5.56 8.41 -30.83
C ILE A 477 -6.62 9.00 -29.89
N ASN A 478 -7.91 8.80 -30.21
CA ASN A 478 -9.00 9.26 -29.36
C ASN A 478 -9.02 8.51 -28.02
N THR A 479 -8.77 7.19 -28.01
CA THR A 479 -8.59 6.42 -26.77
C THR A 479 -7.41 6.95 -25.94
N CYS A 480 -6.25 7.21 -26.55
CA CYS A 480 -5.12 7.78 -25.81
C CYS A 480 -5.48 9.16 -25.20
N LYS A 481 -6.24 10.00 -25.92
CA LYS A 481 -6.69 11.29 -25.41
C LYS A 481 -7.65 11.14 -24.22
N SER A 482 -8.61 10.22 -24.30
CA SER A 482 -9.52 9.95 -23.18
C SER A 482 -8.78 9.36 -21.98
N GLU A 483 -7.81 8.47 -22.19
CA GLU A 483 -6.99 7.90 -21.11
C GLU A 483 -6.12 8.94 -20.39
N ILE A 484 -5.52 9.89 -21.12
CA ILE A 484 -4.76 11.00 -20.52
C ILE A 484 -5.67 11.85 -19.64
N HIS A 485 -6.91 12.08 -20.07
CA HIS A 485 -7.85 12.90 -19.32
C HIS A 485 -8.41 12.16 -18.09
N ASN A 486 -8.75 10.88 -18.23
CA ASN A 486 -9.21 10.04 -17.12
C ASN A 486 -8.11 9.70 -16.10
N SER A 487 -6.84 9.92 -16.46
CA SER A 487 -5.71 9.70 -15.55
C SER A 487 -5.86 10.41 -14.20
N PHE A 488 -6.56 11.54 -14.14
CA PHE A 488 -6.80 12.25 -12.88
C PHE A 488 -7.74 11.51 -11.92
N SER A 489 -8.57 10.60 -12.41
CA SER A 489 -9.55 9.85 -11.62
C SER A 489 -9.07 8.45 -11.22
N TYR A 490 -7.94 7.99 -11.76
CA TYR A 490 -7.41 6.66 -11.48
C TYR A 490 -6.78 6.59 -10.09
N ASP A 491 -7.04 5.48 -9.41
CA ASP A 491 -6.50 5.19 -8.09
C ASP A 491 -5.04 4.69 -8.19
N LEU A 492 -4.40 4.57 -7.03
CA LEU A 492 -3.05 4.02 -6.97
C LEU A 492 -2.97 2.61 -7.57
N THR A 493 -4.00 1.78 -7.36
CA THR A 493 -4.10 0.41 -7.86
C THR A 493 -3.86 0.34 -9.36
N PHE A 494 -4.55 1.20 -10.14
CA PHE A 494 -4.41 1.26 -11.59
C PHE A 494 -2.95 1.50 -12.04
N TYR A 495 -2.26 2.46 -11.42
CA TYR A 495 -0.87 2.77 -11.79
C TYR A 495 0.08 1.62 -11.48
N ILE A 496 -0.15 0.92 -10.36
CA ILE A 496 0.65 -0.25 -9.98
C ILE A 496 0.40 -1.41 -10.93
N ASP A 497 -0.86 -1.63 -11.33
CA ASP A 497 -1.21 -2.66 -12.32
C ASP A 497 -0.61 -2.36 -13.70
N ASN A 498 -0.60 -1.08 -14.11
CA ASN A 498 -0.01 -0.65 -15.38
C ASN A 498 1.53 -0.76 -15.39
N LEU A 499 2.21 -0.51 -14.27
CA LEU A 499 3.65 -0.78 -14.10
C LEU A 499 3.94 -2.29 -14.21
N GLY A 500 3.02 -3.11 -13.69
CA GLY A 500 3.18 -4.56 -13.57
C GLY A 500 4.25 -4.95 -12.54
N ASN A 501 4.38 -6.26 -12.28
CA ASN A 501 5.31 -6.76 -11.26
C ASN A 501 6.78 -6.42 -11.61
N ILE A 502 7.17 -6.58 -12.87
CA ILE A 502 8.54 -6.31 -13.33
C ILE A 502 8.87 -4.82 -13.19
N GLY A 503 8.02 -3.93 -13.72
CA GLY A 503 8.22 -2.49 -13.62
C GLY A 503 8.23 -1.99 -12.18
N PHE A 504 7.38 -2.55 -11.31
CA PHE A 504 7.38 -2.23 -9.88
C PHE A 504 8.66 -2.67 -9.17
N ARG A 505 9.21 -3.84 -9.53
CA ARG A 505 10.49 -4.32 -8.97
C ARG A 505 11.65 -3.45 -9.42
N ASP A 506 11.68 -3.05 -10.68
CA ASP A 506 12.71 -2.15 -11.22
C ASP A 506 12.65 -0.78 -10.52
N TRP A 507 11.45 -0.21 -10.40
CA TRP A 507 11.20 1.02 -9.64
C TRP A 507 11.64 0.90 -8.17
N ALA A 508 11.31 -0.22 -7.50
CA ALA A 508 11.69 -0.46 -6.11
C ALA A 508 13.21 -0.59 -5.95
N ALA A 509 13.89 -1.22 -6.91
CA ALA A 509 15.35 -1.33 -6.91
C ALA A 509 16.01 0.05 -7.04
N GLU A 510 15.52 0.91 -7.94
CA GLU A 510 16.00 2.30 -8.06
C GLU A 510 15.80 3.09 -6.76
N CYS A 511 14.66 2.94 -6.10
CA CYS A 511 14.38 3.58 -4.81
C CYS A 511 15.34 3.11 -3.69
N VAL A 512 15.66 1.82 -3.65
CA VAL A 512 16.59 1.26 -2.66
C VAL A 512 18.00 1.78 -2.88
N LEU A 513 18.47 1.83 -4.14
CA LEU A 513 19.78 2.37 -4.50
C LEU A 513 19.93 3.85 -4.15
N ALA A 514 18.84 4.63 -4.18
CA ALA A 514 18.85 6.04 -3.80
C ALA A 514 19.00 6.27 -2.28
N ASP A 515 18.69 5.27 -1.44
CA ASP A 515 18.76 5.37 0.04
C ASP A 515 20.03 4.69 0.63
N GLU A 516 20.93 4.14 -0.21
CA GLU A 516 22.18 3.47 0.19
C GLU A 516 23.27 4.43 0.74
N ASN A 517 22.96 5.12 1.84
CA ASN A 517 23.96 5.60 2.80
C ASN A 517 23.98 4.78 4.11
N ASP A 518 23.07 3.82 4.29
CA ASP A 518 23.09 2.88 5.42
C ASP A 518 23.15 1.44 4.87
N GLY A 519 24.35 0.86 4.87
CA GLY A 519 24.60 -0.46 4.31
C GLY A 519 23.97 -1.60 5.12
N ILE A 520 22.81 -2.10 4.68
CA ILE A 520 22.31 -3.44 5.02
C ILE A 520 21.54 -3.99 3.80
N THR A 521 22.24 -4.66 2.89
CA THR A 521 21.61 -5.46 1.82
C THR A 521 21.16 -6.80 2.40
N SER A 522 19.89 -6.89 2.82
CA SER A 522 19.30 -8.19 3.15
C SER A 522 18.86 -8.91 1.88
N SER A 523 19.28 -10.16 1.71
CA SER A 523 18.95 -11.04 0.57
C SER A 523 17.46 -11.40 0.44
N ASP A 524 16.61 -10.87 1.32
CA ASP A 524 15.18 -11.17 1.46
C ASP A 524 14.27 -10.02 0.97
N ASN A 525 14.84 -9.02 0.29
CA ASN A 525 14.07 -7.87 -0.21
C ASN A 525 13.09 -8.26 -1.33
N GLY A 526 13.38 -9.30 -2.13
CA GLY A 526 12.53 -9.71 -3.26
C GLY A 526 11.12 -10.12 -2.84
N GLY A 527 10.99 -10.98 -1.83
CA GLY A 527 9.69 -11.43 -1.32
C GLY A 527 8.88 -10.31 -0.67
N LYS A 528 9.55 -9.35 -0.01
CA LYS A 528 8.92 -8.16 0.58
C LYS A 528 8.38 -7.21 -0.49
N ILE A 529 9.12 -7.01 -1.59
CA ILE A 529 8.67 -6.20 -2.74
C ILE A 529 7.46 -6.85 -3.41
N ASP A 530 7.49 -8.16 -3.65
CA ASP A 530 6.34 -8.89 -4.21
C ASP A 530 5.10 -8.78 -3.34
N PHE A 531 5.29 -8.87 -2.01
CA PHE A 531 4.19 -8.72 -1.07
C PHE A 531 3.60 -7.31 -1.11
N LEU A 532 4.45 -6.28 -1.15
CA LEU A 532 3.98 -4.90 -1.27
C LEU A 532 3.24 -4.66 -2.59
N PHE A 533 3.79 -5.14 -3.71
CA PHE A 533 3.14 -5.11 -5.02
C PHE A 533 1.77 -5.78 -4.96
N PHE A 534 1.68 -6.97 -4.35
CA PHE A 534 0.44 -7.69 -4.17
C PHE A 534 -0.60 -6.88 -3.37
N LEU A 535 -0.21 -6.25 -2.26
CA LEU A 535 -1.11 -5.45 -1.44
C LEU A 535 -1.65 -4.21 -2.20
N LEU A 536 -0.81 -3.58 -3.01
CA LEU A 536 -1.16 -2.39 -3.78
C LEU A 536 -2.01 -2.71 -5.01
N SER A 537 -1.63 -3.71 -5.82
CA SER A 537 -2.37 -4.17 -7.02
C SER A 537 -3.76 -4.72 -6.71
N ASN A 538 -3.98 -5.27 -5.51
CA ASN A 538 -5.30 -5.74 -5.09
C ASN A 538 -6.11 -4.65 -4.36
N GLY A 539 -5.59 -3.43 -4.25
CA GLY A 539 -6.24 -2.31 -3.55
C GLY A 539 -6.43 -2.54 -2.04
N TYR A 540 -5.66 -3.47 -1.44
CA TYR A 540 -5.69 -3.74 0.00
C TYR A 540 -4.93 -2.68 0.81
N LEU A 541 -3.89 -2.10 0.21
CA LEU A 541 -3.25 -0.88 0.68
C LEU A 541 -3.41 0.22 -0.37
N SER A 542 -3.65 1.44 0.10
CA SER A 542 -3.80 2.62 -0.75
C SER A 542 -3.26 3.85 -0.02
N THR A 543 -3.49 5.04 -0.56
CA THR A 543 -2.99 6.32 -0.01
C THR A 543 -3.50 6.62 1.41
N ASP A 544 -4.60 5.96 1.83
CA ASP A 544 -5.23 6.10 3.14
C ASP A 544 -4.66 5.18 4.23
N TYR A 545 -3.56 4.45 3.96
CA TYR A 545 -2.94 3.51 4.91
C TYR A 545 -2.68 4.10 6.31
N MET A 546 -2.37 5.40 6.37
CA MET A 546 -2.19 6.16 7.62
C MET A 546 -3.40 6.12 8.55
N ALA A 547 -4.61 6.04 8.00
CA ALA A 547 -5.85 6.03 8.77
C ALA A 547 -6.09 4.68 9.47
N TYR A 548 -5.42 3.61 9.02
CA TYR A 548 -5.43 2.29 9.68
C TYR A 548 -4.31 2.14 10.72
N ARG A 549 -3.35 3.08 10.73
CA ARG A 549 -2.18 3.09 11.61
C ARG A 549 -2.39 3.91 12.89
N SER A 550 -3.24 4.94 12.84
CA SER A 550 -3.39 5.94 13.91
C SER A 550 -4.84 6.11 14.35
N VAL A 551 -5.03 6.50 15.61
CA VAL A 551 -6.34 6.86 16.15
C VAL A 551 -6.65 8.30 15.75
N PHE A 552 -7.82 8.52 15.14
CA PHE A 552 -8.24 9.86 14.79
C PHE A 552 -8.64 10.63 16.05
N MET A 553 -7.98 11.78 16.26
CA MET A 553 -8.32 12.74 17.30
C MET A 553 -8.89 14.01 16.65
N PRO A 554 -10.11 14.44 17.02
CA PRO A 554 -10.68 15.69 16.50
C PRO A 554 -9.76 16.87 16.81
N GLY A 555 -9.57 17.75 15.83
CA GLY A 555 -8.67 18.89 15.93
C GLY A 555 -8.91 19.85 14.79
N SER A 556 -7.96 19.91 13.84
CA SER A 556 -8.15 20.68 12.60
C SER A 556 -9.24 20.11 11.69
N LEU A 557 -9.52 18.81 11.80
CA LEU A 557 -10.65 18.13 11.15
C LEU A 557 -11.68 17.72 12.22
N SER A 558 -12.96 17.86 11.89
CA SER A 558 -14.05 17.33 12.72
C SER A 558 -14.23 15.82 12.49
N THR A 559 -15.07 15.20 13.33
CA THR A 559 -15.51 13.81 13.15
C THR A 559 -16.27 13.62 11.83
N GLU A 560 -17.10 14.59 11.45
CA GLU A 560 -17.88 14.58 10.21
C GLU A 560 -16.96 14.66 8.98
N ASP A 561 -15.99 15.58 9.02
CA ASP A 561 -15.00 15.77 7.95
C ASP A 561 -14.15 14.50 7.75
N ASN A 562 -13.71 13.88 8.85
CA ASN A 562 -12.97 12.62 8.79
C ASN A 562 -13.83 11.47 8.26
N ASN A 563 -15.11 11.39 8.64
CA ASN A 563 -16.03 10.39 8.08
C ASN A 563 -16.25 10.58 6.58
N PHE A 564 -16.35 11.82 6.09
CA PHE A 564 -16.40 12.10 4.66
C PHE A 564 -15.12 11.64 3.95
N ILE A 565 -13.94 12.00 4.46
CA ILE A 565 -12.66 11.58 3.87
C ILE A 565 -12.56 10.05 3.83
N ARG A 566 -12.99 9.36 4.89
CA ARG A 566 -13.06 7.89 4.95
C ARG A 566 -14.00 7.32 3.89
N ALA A 567 -15.17 7.91 3.70
CA ALA A 567 -16.13 7.46 2.68
C ALA A 567 -15.53 7.61 1.27
N VAL A 568 -14.83 8.72 1.02
CA VAL A 568 -14.12 8.96 -0.24
C VAL A 568 -13.03 7.91 -0.47
N THR A 569 -12.16 7.66 0.52
CA THR A 569 -11.05 6.71 0.37
C THR A 569 -11.51 5.25 0.31
N ALA A 570 -12.65 4.93 0.92
CA ALA A 570 -13.30 3.62 0.82
C ALA A 570 -13.96 3.38 -0.55
N GLY A 571 -14.00 4.40 -1.43
CA GLY A 571 -14.64 4.29 -2.75
C GLY A 571 -16.16 4.24 -2.67
N ARG A 572 -16.78 4.85 -1.65
CA ARG A 572 -18.25 4.96 -1.59
C ARG A 572 -18.75 5.78 -2.77
N VAL A 573 -19.98 5.47 -3.19
CA VAL A 573 -20.60 6.09 -4.34
C VAL A 573 -20.81 7.60 -4.13
N PRO A 574 -20.66 8.44 -5.17
CA PRO A 574 -20.74 9.89 -5.03
C PRO A 574 -22.08 10.41 -4.46
N GLU A 575 -23.18 9.71 -4.69
CA GLU A 575 -24.52 10.11 -4.20
C GLU A 575 -24.62 10.01 -2.68
N GLU A 576 -23.87 9.10 -2.07
CA GLU A 576 -23.75 8.97 -0.62
C GLU A 576 -22.86 10.06 -0.05
N THR A 577 -21.67 10.25 -0.62
CA THR A 577 -20.70 11.23 -0.13
C THR A 577 -21.22 12.65 -0.28
N ALA A 578 -21.97 12.95 -1.34
CA ALA A 578 -22.61 14.23 -1.57
C ALA A 578 -23.61 14.63 -0.46
N LYS A 579 -24.16 13.67 0.31
CA LYS A 579 -25.14 13.93 1.39
C LYS A 579 -24.49 14.09 2.76
N MET A 580 -23.19 13.82 2.88
CA MET A 580 -22.50 13.84 4.17
C MET A 580 -22.28 15.28 4.64
N PRO A 581 -22.43 15.56 5.95
CA PRO A 581 -22.13 16.87 6.49
C PRO A 581 -20.62 17.12 6.48
N LEU A 582 -20.24 18.37 6.17
CA LEU A 582 -18.89 18.87 6.34
C LEU A 582 -18.92 20.16 7.16
N SER A 583 -17.87 20.38 7.93
CA SER A 583 -17.69 21.56 8.77
C SER A 583 -16.45 22.38 8.39
N ASN A 584 -15.30 21.73 8.17
CA ASN A 584 -14.03 22.41 7.91
C ASN A 584 -13.53 22.09 6.50
N PHE A 585 -14.08 22.80 5.51
CA PHE A 585 -13.83 22.53 4.09
C PHE A 585 -12.38 22.76 3.70
N ASP A 586 -11.73 23.81 4.22
CA ASP A 586 -10.35 24.16 3.89
C ASP A 586 -9.38 23.02 4.26
N ASN A 587 -9.50 22.52 5.49
CA ASN A 587 -8.69 21.40 5.97
C ASN A 587 -9.07 20.08 5.29
N THR A 588 -10.35 19.89 4.95
CA THR A 588 -10.82 18.71 4.22
C THR A 588 -10.22 18.66 2.81
N VAL A 589 -10.26 19.78 2.07
CA VAL A 589 -9.65 19.92 0.74
C VAL A 589 -8.14 19.69 0.82
N ALA A 590 -7.47 20.30 1.79
CA ALA A 590 -6.04 20.10 1.99
C ALA A 590 -5.70 18.63 2.28
N LYS A 591 -6.53 17.92 3.06
CA LYS A 591 -6.34 16.50 3.37
C LYS A 591 -6.60 15.60 2.16
N LEU A 592 -7.66 15.85 1.38
CA LEU A 592 -7.94 15.11 0.14
C LEU A 592 -6.84 15.29 -0.89
N ARG A 593 -6.30 16.51 -1.02
CA ARG A 593 -5.14 16.77 -1.90
C ARG A 593 -3.92 15.97 -1.47
N ARG A 594 -3.60 15.93 -0.16
CA ARG A 594 -2.49 15.12 0.37
C ARG A 594 -2.67 13.61 0.18
N LEU A 595 -3.91 13.15 0.04
CA LEU A 595 -4.23 11.74 -0.24
C LEU A 595 -4.32 11.44 -1.75
N GLY A 596 -4.18 12.45 -2.62
CA GLY A 596 -4.40 12.31 -4.07
C GLY A 596 -5.87 12.14 -4.48
N MET A 597 -6.81 12.25 -3.54
CA MET A 597 -8.22 11.88 -3.77
C MET A 597 -9.11 13.04 -4.25
N LEU A 598 -8.58 14.27 -4.35
CA LEU A 598 -9.38 15.46 -4.68
C LEU A 598 -10.06 15.37 -6.05
N MET A 599 -9.41 14.69 -7.00
CA MET A 599 -9.88 14.55 -8.38
C MET A 599 -10.83 13.36 -8.58
N HIS A 600 -11.08 12.57 -7.53
CA HIS A 600 -12.05 11.49 -7.61
C HIS A 600 -13.49 12.02 -7.61
N ASP A 601 -14.33 11.37 -8.40
CA ASP A 601 -15.74 11.72 -8.58
C ASP A 601 -16.49 11.85 -7.24
N ASN A 602 -16.25 10.95 -6.29
CA ASN A 602 -16.92 10.93 -4.99
C ASN A 602 -16.40 12.01 -4.00
N ALA A 603 -15.34 12.74 -4.33
CA ALA A 603 -14.82 13.84 -3.53
C ALA A 603 -15.51 15.19 -3.81
N TRP A 604 -16.26 15.31 -4.92
CA TRP A 604 -16.83 16.59 -5.37
C TRP A 604 -18.13 16.95 -4.62
N HIS A 605 -17.99 17.20 -3.32
CA HIS A 605 -19.07 17.70 -2.47
C HIS A 605 -19.39 19.17 -2.78
N THR A 606 -20.64 19.60 -2.53
CA THR A 606 -21.13 20.95 -2.83
C THR A 606 -20.29 22.06 -2.18
N GLN A 607 -19.90 21.87 -0.91
CA GLN A 607 -19.07 22.82 -0.18
C GLN A 607 -17.60 22.80 -0.62
N ILE A 608 -17.10 21.66 -1.10
CA ILE A 608 -15.74 21.53 -1.65
C ILE A 608 -15.63 22.30 -2.96
N LEU A 609 -16.56 22.07 -3.90
CA LEU A 609 -16.59 22.81 -5.17
C LEU A 609 -16.74 24.31 -4.93
N TRP A 610 -17.61 24.70 -3.98
CA TRP A 610 -17.74 26.10 -3.59
C TRP A 610 -16.41 26.69 -3.10
N HIS A 611 -15.67 26.00 -2.22
CA HIS A 611 -14.37 26.45 -1.76
C HIS A 611 -13.36 26.60 -2.91
N LEU A 612 -13.30 25.63 -3.83
CA LEU A 612 -12.38 25.65 -4.97
C LEU A 612 -12.65 26.84 -5.91
N MET A 613 -13.91 27.26 -6.10
CA MET A 613 -14.26 28.42 -6.94
C MET A 613 -13.59 29.73 -6.52
N TYR A 614 -13.26 29.88 -5.23
CA TYR A 614 -12.66 31.11 -4.69
C TYR A 614 -11.16 30.96 -4.43
N ASN A 615 -10.71 29.78 -4.02
CA ASN A 615 -9.36 29.58 -3.47
C ASN A 615 -8.41 28.80 -4.38
N ASP A 616 -8.92 27.94 -5.28
CA ASP A 616 -8.08 27.09 -6.14
C ASP A 616 -8.75 26.86 -7.50
N LYS A 617 -8.56 27.83 -8.39
CA LYS A 617 -9.13 27.81 -9.74
C LYS A 617 -8.48 26.75 -10.63
N ASP A 618 -7.23 26.37 -10.38
CA ASP A 618 -6.51 25.43 -11.24
C ASP A 618 -7.04 24.01 -11.03
N SER A 619 -7.19 23.57 -9.78
CA SER A 619 -7.84 22.29 -9.49
C SER A 619 -9.29 22.27 -9.99
N LEU A 620 -10.00 23.39 -9.86
CA LEU A 620 -11.38 23.49 -10.35
C LEU A 620 -11.47 23.37 -11.87
N LYS A 621 -10.57 23.99 -12.63
CA LYS A 621 -10.52 23.87 -14.09
C LYS A 621 -10.32 22.42 -14.54
N ILE A 622 -9.48 21.67 -13.83
CA ILE A 622 -9.28 20.24 -14.11
C ILE A 622 -10.57 19.46 -13.86
N ILE A 623 -11.24 19.68 -12.71
CA ILE A 623 -12.54 19.06 -12.39
C ILE A 623 -13.61 19.39 -13.44
N MET A 624 -13.70 20.65 -13.86
CA MET A 624 -14.64 21.07 -14.89
C MET A 624 -14.32 20.40 -16.23
N GLY A 625 -13.03 20.28 -16.58
CA GLY A 625 -12.59 19.51 -17.75
C GLY A 625 -13.05 18.05 -17.68
N MET A 626 -12.90 17.39 -16.52
CA MET A 626 -13.38 16.02 -16.28
C MET A 626 -14.91 15.87 -16.39
N GLN A 627 -15.66 16.90 -16.01
CA GLN A 627 -17.12 16.92 -16.17
C GLN A 627 -17.55 17.12 -17.63
N MET A 628 -16.76 17.83 -18.45
CA MET A 628 -17.10 18.14 -19.85
C MET A 628 -16.60 17.10 -20.87
N GLU A 629 -16.01 16.00 -20.40
CA GLU A 629 -15.45 14.96 -21.26
C GLU A 629 -16.56 14.18 -21.99
N ALA A 630 -16.30 13.81 -23.25
CA ALA A 630 -17.21 12.95 -24.02
C ALA A 630 -17.26 11.54 -23.43
N GLY A 631 -18.46 11.02 -23.17
CA GLY A 631 -18.65 9.74 -22.47
C GLY A 631 -18.70 9.84 -20.94
N ALA A 632 -18.56 11.05 -20.38
CA ALA A 632 -18.65 11.31 -18.95
C ALA A 632 -19.96 12.02 -18.57
N GLU A 633 -21.05 11.79 -19.32
CA GLU A 633 -22.33 12.48 -19.16
C GLU A 633 -22.90 12.32 -17.74
N GLN A 634 -22.60 11.20 -17.08
CA GLN A 634 -22.97 10.93 -15.68
C GLN A 634 -22.43 11.98 -14.70
N ARG A 635 -21.24 12.55 -14.95
CA ARG A 635 -20.66 13.59 -14.08
C ARG A 635 -21.45 14.90 -14.17
N LEU A 636 -21.93 15.27 -15.36
CA LEU A 636 -22.81 16.42 -15.58
C LEU A 636 -24.21 16.18 -15.02
N LEU A 637 -24.75 14.97 -15.21
CA LEU A 637 -26.03 14.57 -14.61
C LEU A 637 -26.02 14.76 -13.09
N ARG A 638 -24.94 14.31 -12.44
CA ARG A 638 -24.75 14.46 -10.99
C ARG A 638 -24.61 15.91 -10.57
N LEU A 639 -23.89 16.73 -11.34
CA LEU A 639 -23.78 18.17 -11.08
C LEU A 639 -25.18 18.82 -11.06
N ALA A 640 -26.03 18.48 -12.02
CA ALA A 640 -27.38 19.01 -12.13
C ALA A 640 -28.33 18.50 -11.03
N LYS A 641 -28.26 17.22 -10.63
CA LYS A 641 -29.21 16.59 -9.69
C LYS A 641 -28.80 16.70 -8.22
N ASP A 642 -27.51 16.53 -7.89
CA ASP A 642 -27.08 16.44 -6.50
C ASP A 642 -26.44 17.73 -5.96
N ILE A 643 -25.77 18.48 -6.83
CA ILE A 643 -24.96 19.63 -6.44
C ILE A 643 -25.73 20.94 -6.60
N PHE A 644 -26.20 21.23 -7.82
CA PHE A 644 -26.86 22.50 -8.14
C PHE A 644 -28.09 22.79 -7.28
N PRO A 645 -28.98 21.83 -6.94
CA PRO A 645 -30.16 22.12 -6.12
C PRO A 645 -29.84 22.63 -4.72
N ARG A 646 -28.59 22.47 -4.24
CA ARG A 646 -28.12 22.97 -2.95
C ARG A 646 -27.48 24.36 -3.02
N TRP A 647 -27.32 24.91 -4.22
CA TRP A 647 -26.76 26.24 -4.47
C TRP A 647 -27.85 27.23 -4.88
N ASN A 648 -27.61 28.51 -4.62
CA ASN A 648 -28.44 29.57 -5.18
C ASN A 648 -28.11 29.79 -6.67
N SER A 649 -29.02 30.43 -7.40
CA SER A 649 -28.87 30.69 -8.84
C SER A 649 -27.60 31.49 -9.18
N THR A 650 -27.15 32.38 -8.29
CA THR A 650 -25.90 33.15 -8.50
C THR A 650 -24.66 32.26 -8.52
N LEU A 651 -24.56 31.29 -7.60
CA LEU A 651 -23.45 30.35 -7.54
C LEU A 651 -23.47 29.38 -8.72
N GLN A 652 -24.66 28.88 -9.09
CA GLN A 652 -24.85 28.04 -10.28
C GLN A 652 -24.37 28.76 -11.55
N LEU A 653 -24.85 29.98 -11.80
CA LEU A 653 -24.41 30.81 -12.93
C LEU A 653 -22.91 31.04 -12.93
N ARG A 654 -22.32 31.32 -11.75
CA ARG A 654 -20.86 31.51 -11.65
C ARG A 654 -20.09 30.24 -11.99
N TYR A 655 -20.57 29.07 -11.58
CA TYR A 655 -19.92 27.80 -11.89
C TYR A 655 -19.94 27.51 -13.39
N ILE A 656 -21.11 27.60 -14.02
CA ILE A 656 -21.23 27.37 -15.48
C ILE A 656 -20.41 28.41 -16.25
N ARG A 657 -20.39 29.68 -15.81
CA ARG A 657 -19.54 30.71 -16.44
C ARG A 657 -18.07 30.31 -16.47
N LEU A 658 -17.56 29.74 -15.38
CA LEU A 658 -16.18 29.25 -15.30
C LEU A 658 -15.95 28.02 -16.18
N MET A 659 -16.94 27.13 -16.31
CA MET A 659 -16.85 25.97 -17.23
C MET A 659 -16.78 26.39 -18.70
N VAL A 660 -17.52 27.44 -19.07
CA VAL A 660 -17.62 27.95 -20.45
C VAL A 660 -16.46 28.90 -20.80
N GLU A 661 -15.57 29.21 -19.86
CA GLU A 661 -14.46 30.14 -20.07
C GLU A 661 -13.42 29.54 -21.04
N GLY A 662 -13.51 29.90 -22.32
CA GLY A 662 -12.59 29.49 -23.39
C GLY A 662 -13.29 29.34 -24.75
N ASP A 663 -12.53 29.45 -25.84
CA ASP A 663 -13.11 29.53 -27.19
C ASP A 663 -13.84 28.25 -27.61
N THR A 664 -13.46 27.07 -27.11
CA THR A 664 -14.03 25.77 -27.52
C THR A 664 -15.01 25.18 -26.49
N HIS A 665 -14.99 25.63 -25.24
CA HIS A 665 -15.76 25.00 -24.14
C HIS A 665 -17.28 25.16 -24.31
N LEU A 666 -17.75 26.29 -24.85
CA LEU A 666 -19.18 26.51 -25.12
C LEU A 666 -19.75 25.44 -26.07
N ALA A 667 -19.03 25.15 -27.15
CA ALA A 667 -19.44 24.14 -28.12
C ALA A 667 -19.45 22.73 -27.51
N THR A 668 -18.48 22.43 -26.64
CA THR A 668 -18.39 21.14 -25.93
C THR A 668 -19.55 20.96 -24.95
N ILE A 669 -19.85 21.96 -24.12
CA ILE A 669 -20.94 21.87 -23.14
C ILE A 669 -22.29 21.68 -23.84
N ILE A 670 -22.56 22.41 -24.93
CA ILE A 670 -23.81 22.23 -25.70
C ILE A 670 -23.93 20.78 -26.18
N HIS A 671 -22.86 20.22 -26.72
CA HIS A 671 -22.85 18.83 -27.18
C HIS A 671 -23.10 17.85 -26.03
N GLN A 672 -22.45 18.04 -24.89
CA GLN A 672 -22.60 17.17 -23.74
C GLN A 672 -24.02 17.23 -23.16
N ILE A 673 -24.61 18.43 -23.06
CA ILE A 673 -26.00 18.58 -22.62
C ILE A 673 -26.94 17.85 -23.59
N ALA A 674 -26.71 17.95 -24.91
CA ALA A 674 -27.50 17.23 -25.90
C ALA A 674 -27.38 15.71 -25.82
N GLY A 675 -26.30 15.19 -25.22
CA GLY A 675 -26.04 13.77 -25.04
C GLY A 675 -26.58 13.16 -23.74
N LEU A 676 -27.08 13.97 -22.78
CA LEU A 676 -27.48 13.51 -21.45
C LEU A 676 -28.66 12.53 -21.46
N ASN A 677 -29.57 12.64 -22.43
CA ASN A 677 -30.82 11.87 -22.50
C ASN A 677 -31.64 11.92 -21.19
N ASP A 678 -31.51 12.99 -20.40
CA ASP A 678 -32.19 13.18 -19.12
C ASP A 678 -32.81 14.57 -19.06
N THR A 679 -34.14 14.61 -19.20
CA THR A 679 -34.90 15.86 -19.31
C THR A 679 -34.82 16.73 -18.06
N GLU A 680 -34.60 16.15 -16.88
CA GLU A 680 -34.52 16.90 -15.62
C GLU A 680 -33.20 17.67 -15.53
N ALA A 681 -32.08 17.00 -15.87
CA ALA A 681 -30.78 17.64 -15.88
C ALA A 681 -30.64 18.68 -17.01
N GLU A 682 -31.18 18.40 -18.20
CA GLU A 682 -31.27 19.35 -19.31
C GLU A 682 -32.03 20.62 -18.89
N HIS A 683 -33.18 20.46 -18.21
CA HIS A 683 -33.99 21.57 -17.71
C HIS A 683 -33.30 22.39 -16.60
N VAL A 684 -32.26 21.86 -15.96
CA VAL A 684 -31.44 22.63 -14.99
C VAL A 684 -30.29 23.34 -15.69
N LEU A 685 -29.55 22.64 -16.57
CA LEU A 685 -28.31 23.14 -17.16
C LEU A 685 -28.54 24.14 -18.31
N LEU A 686 -29.52 23.87 -19.18
CA LEU A 686 -29.79 24.69 -20.37
C LEU A 686 -30.22 26.12 -20.05
N PRO A 687 -31.18 26.38 -19.12
CA PRO A 687 -31.57 27.74 -18.78
C PRO A 687 -30.41 28.53 -18.15
N LEU A 688 -29.60 27.87 -17.30
CA LEU A 688 -28.45 28.51 -16.68
C LEU A 688 -27.36 28.88 -17.69
N LEU A 689 -27.11 28.03 -18.70
CA LEU A 689 -26.19 28.33 -19.79
C LEU A 689 -26.65 29.56 -20.58
N LEU A 690 -27.94 29.59 -20.96
CA LEU A 690 -28.50 30.69 -21.75
C LEU A 690 -28.67 31.99 -20.96
N ALA A 691 -28.70 31.94 -19.63
CA ALA A 691 -28.77 33.10 -18.76
C ALA A 691 -27.42 33.87 -18.60
N LEU A 692 -26.31 33.30 -19.09
CA LEU A 692 -24.97 33.89 -18.93
C LEU A 692 -24.74 35.12 -19.80
N PRO A 693 -24.06 36.17 -19.30
CA PRO A 693 -23.68 37.32 -20.11
C PRO A 693 -22.45 37.02 -20.99
N ALA A 694 -22.42 37.62 -22.19
CA ALA A 694 -21.25 37.70 -23.07
C ALA A 694 -20.61 36.35 -23.48
N LEU A 695 -21.41 35.43 -24.00
CA LEU A 695 -20.93 34.15 -24.53
C LEU A 695 -20.23 34.30 -25.90
N HIS A 696 -19.16 33.54 -26.11
CA HIS A 696 -18.37 33.55 -27.35
C HIS A 696 -18.99 32.68 -28.45
N TRP A 697 -20.11 33.12 -29.03
CA TRP A 697 -20.81 32.35 -30.07
C TRP A 697 -20.07 32.21 -31.40
N ARG A 698 -19.07 33.07 -31.68
CA ARG A 698 -18.33 33.06 -32.95
C ARG A 698 -17.52 31.78 -33.19
N SER A 699 -17.10 31.11 -32.12
CA SER A 699 -16.32 29.88 -32.18
C SER A 699 -17.19 28.62 -32.22
N VAL A 700 -18.52 28.75 -32.07
CA VAL A 700 -19.45 27.61 -32.06
C VAL A 700 -19.85 27.22 -33.50
N PRO A 701 -19.55 25.98 -33.95
CA PRO A 701 -19.92 25.49 -35.28
C PRO A 701 -21.43 25.47 -35.53
N HIS A 702 -21.84 25.48 -36.80
CA HIS A 702 -23.26 25.44 -37.18
C HIS A 702 -23.98 24.20 -36.63
N GLU A 703 -23.35 23.02 -36.71
CA GLU A 703 -23.89 21.75 -36.20
C GLU A 703 -24.25 21.83 -34.71
N ARG A 704 -23.42 22.47 -33.90
CA ARG A 704 -23.67 22.65 -32.45
C ARG A 704 -24.81 23.62 -32.17
N ARG A 705 -25.03 24.61 -33.05
CA ARG A 705 -26.18 25.51 -32.93
C ARG A 705 -27.48 24.81 -33.30
N GLU A 706 -27.46 23.89 -34.26
CA GLU A 706 -28.62 23.03 -34.54
C GLU A 706 -28.94 22.10 -33.37
N GLU A 707 -27.94 21.53 -32.70
CA GLU A 707 -28.13 20.76 -31.46
C GLU A 707 -28.76 21.62 -30.36
N LEU A 708 -28.29 22.85 -30.18
CA LEU A 708 -28.89 23.80 -29.24
C LEU A 708 -30.36 24.08 -29.58
N GLN A 709 -30.71 24.29 -30.84
CA GLN A 709 -32.09 24.49 -31.26
C GLN A 709 -32.95 23.26 -30.92
N ARG A 710 -32.45 22.04 -31.16
CA ARG A 710 -33.16 20.81 -30.79
C ARG A 710 -33.40 20.72 -29.28
N LEU A 711 -32.43 21.12 -28.45
CA LEU A 711 -32.61 21.16 -26.99
C LEU A 711 -33.70 22.15 -26.58
N ILE A 712 -33.71 23.33 -27.18
CA ILE A 712 -34.75 24.36 -26.93
C ILE A 712 -36.14 23.85 -27.36
N ASP A 713 -36.22 23.07 -28.44
CA ASP A 713 -37.49 22.52 -28.94
C ASP A 713 -38.10 21.47 -27.99
N VAL A 714 -37.26 20.78 -27.21
CA VAL A 714 -37.67 19.74 -26.26
C VAL A 714 -38.04 20.34 -24.89
N ASP A 715 -37.43 21.45 -24.48
CA ASP A 715 -37.70 22.09 -23.18
C ASP A 715 -38.89 23.07 -23.21
N PHE A 716 -40.10 22.53 -23.01
CA PHE A 716 -41.36 23.29 -22.98
C PHE A 716 -41.44 24.35 -21.86
N ASN A 717 -40.63 24.24 -20.80
CA ASN A 717 -40.69 25.10 -19.63
C ASN A 717 -39.45 26.01 -19.48
N LEU A 718 -38.58 26.07 -20.50
CA LEU A 718 -37.33 26.84 -20.50
C LEU A 718 -37.49 28.26 -19.94
N VAL A 719 -38.54 28.98 -20.36
CA VAL A 719 -38.80 30.37 -19.94
C VAL A 719 -39.04 30.50 -18.43
N THR A 720 -39.63 29.48 -17.80
CA THR A 720 -39.92 29.48 -16.37
C THR A 720 -38.72 29.12 -15.49
N ALA A 721 -37.70 28.48 -16.07
CA ALA A 721 -36.51 28.04 -15.36
C ALA A 721 -35.36 29.06 -15.39
N ILE A 722 -35.49 30.16 -16.15
CA ILE A 722 -34.49 31.23 -16.22
C ILE A 722 -34.54 32.07 -14.93
N PRO A 723 -33.39 32.40 -14.32
CA PRO A 723 -33.34 33.29 -13.15
C PRO A 723 -33.91 34.69 -13.44
N ASP A 724 -34.62 35.26 -12.46
CA ASP A 724 -35.45 36.47 -12.58
C ASP A 724 -34.71 37.74 -13.12
N ASP A 725 -33.38 37.80 -13.00
CA ASP A 725 -32.55 38.94 -13.42
C ASP A 725 -31.79 38.73 -14.75
N CYS A 726 -31.99 37.60 -15.44
CA CYS A 726 -31.20 37.20 -16.61
C CYS A 726 -31.95 37.30 -17.95
N ALA A 727 -33.13 37.93 -17.98
CA ALA A 727 -33.98 38.05 -19.16
C ALA A 727 -33.26 38.65 -20.38
N HIS A 728 -32.48 39.72 -20.16
CA HIS A 728 -31.75 40.40 -21.23
C HIS A 728 -30.66 39.50 -21.84
N ASN A 729 -29.82 38.89 -20.99
CA ASN A 729 -28.76 37.98 -21.42
C ASN A 729 -29.32 36.79 -22.20
N PHE A 730 -30.44 36.23 -21.73
CA PHE A 730 -31.13 35.14 -22.40
C PHE A 730 -31.57 35.51 -23.82
N CYS A 731 -32.25 36.66 -23.98
CA CYS A 731 -32.68 37.13 -25.30
C CYS A 731 -31.48 37.45 -26.21
N GLU A 732 -30.41 38.04 -25.65
CA GLU A 732 -29.19 38.34 -26.38
C GLU A 732 -28.52 37.05 -26.90
N ASN A 733 -28.41 36.02 -26.07
CA ASN A 733 -27.82 34.73 -26.45
C ASN A 733 -28.62 34.01 -27.53
N LEU A 734 -29.95 34.03 -27.47
CA LEU A 734 -30.79 33.49 -28.55
C LEU A 734 -30.57 34.25 -29.86
N ARG A 735 -30.55 35.58 -29.80
CA ARG A 735 -30.34 36.43 -30.98
C ARG A 735 -28.97 36.20 -31.64
N ILE A 736 -27.90 36.10 -30.84
CA ILE A 736 -26.53 35.93 -31.35
C ILE A 736 -26.29 34.50 -31.85
N SER A 737 -26.85 33.49 -31.18
CA SER A 737 -26.76 32.08 -31.60
C SER A 737 -27.58 31.81 -32.87
N GLY A 738 -28.62 32.59 -33.13
CA GLY A 738 -29.58 32.36 -34.23
C GLY A 738 -30.66 31.34 -33.88
N CYS A 739 -30.83 31.02 -32.59
CA CYS A 739 -31.86 30.12 -32.10
C CYS A 739 -33.15 30.88 -31.74
N HIS A 740 -34.29 30.21 -31.84
CA HIS A 740 -35.60 30.79 -31.53
C HIS A 740 -36.39 29.89 -30.57
N LEU A 741 -37.16 30.51 -29.66
CA LEU A 741 -38.12 29.79 -28.84
C LEU A 741 -39.26 29.24 -29.70
N THR A 742 -39.34 27.92 -29.84
CA THR A 742 -40.39 27.23 -30.61
C THR A 742 -41.65 26.98 -29.79
N HIS A 743 -41.56 26.89 -28.47
CA HIS A 743 -42.70 26.78 -27.56
C HIS A 743 -42.71 27.89 -26.52
N ILE A 744 -43.85 28.57 -26.37
CA ILE A 744 -44.08 29.56 -25.31
C ILE A 744 -45.10 28.99 -24.32
N PRO A 745 -44.70 28.66 -23.08
CA PRO A 745 -45.64 28.18 -22.06
C PRO A 745 -46.56 29.32 -21.58
N LEU A 746 -47.70 28.96 -21.00
CA LEU A 746 -48.58 29.93 -20.34
C LEU A 746 -48.01 30.27 -18.96
N VAL A 747 -47.54 31.50 -18.76
CA VAL A 747 -46.85 31.91 -17.53
C VAL A 747 -47.64 32.97 -16.77
N GLN A 748 -47.92 32.71 -15.50
CA GLN A 748 -48.62 33.64 -14.60
C GLN A 748 -47.71 34.30 -13.56
N SER A 749 -46.47 33.83 -13.41
CA SER A 749 -45.49 34.41 -12.48
C SER A 749 -45.04 35.80 -12.95
N THR A 750 -44.84 36.72 -12.02
CA THR A 750 -44.43 38.11 -12.32
C THR A 750 -43.06 38.19 -12.99
N SER A 751 -42.13 37.29 -12.66
CA SER A 751 -40.82 37.23 -13.29
C SER A 751 -40.86 36.64 -14.69
N GLY A 752 -41.59 35.54 -14.89
CA GLY A 752 -41.79 34.94 -16.20
C GLY A 752 -42.50 35.88 -17.19
N LYS A 753 -43.43 36.72 -16.72
CA LYS A 753 -44.03 37.79 -17.54
C LYS A 753 -43.00 38.81 -18.03
N LYS A 754 -42.03 39.21 -17.18
CA LYS A 754 -40.95 40.12 -17.58
C LYS A 754 -40.03 39.49 -18.64
N ILE A 755 -39.70 38.20 -18.47
CA ILE A 755 -38.88 37.46 -19.44
C ILE A 755 -39.62 37.36 -20.79
N LEU A 756 -40.91 37.00 -20.77
CA LEU A 756 -41.74 36.95 -21.99
C LEU A 756 -41.87 38.32 -22.66
N GLN A 757 -41.92 39.40 -21.88
CA GLN A 757 -41.93 40.76 -22.43
C GLN A 757 -40.63 41.07 -23.18
N SER A 758 -39.47 40.71 -22.63
CA SER A 758 -38.17 40.86 -23.33
C SER A 758 -38.07 39.97 -24.58
N VAL A 759 -38.55 38.72 -24.50
CA VAL A 759 -38.59 37.80 -25.66
C VAL A 759 -39.45 38.36 -26.79
N ALA A 760 -40.60 38.96 -26.46
CA ALA A 760 -41.49 39.60 -27.42
C ALA A 760 -40.85 40.85 -28.07
N GLN A 761 -40.18 41.68 -27.27
CA GLN A 761 -39.53 42.90 -27.73
C GLN A 761 -38.33 42.62 -28.67
N GLU A 762 -37.53 41.60 -28.35
CA GLU A 762 -36.33 41.21 -29.11
C GLU A 762 -36.64 40.26 -30.29
N ASN A 763 -37.91 39.84 -30.46
CA ASN A 763 -38.39 38.97 -31.53
C ASN A 763 -37.63 37.62 -31.65
N VAL A 764 -37.28 37.01 -30.52
CA VAL A 764 -36.50 35.76 -30.43
C VAL A 764 -37.37 34.49 -30.30
N TRP A 765 -38.56 34.49 -30.90
CA TRP A 765 -39.54 33.38 -30.82
C TRP A 765 -40.12 33.03 -32.19
N PHE A 766 -40.57 31.79 -32.36
CA PHE A 766 -41.17 31.32 -33.61
C PHE A 766 -42.67 31.60 -33.65
N TYR A 767 -43.12 32.27 -34.71
CA TYR A 767 -44.53 32.59 -34.90
C TYR A 767 -45.38 31.33 -35.12
N SER A 768 -46.25 31.03 -34.17
CA SER A 768 -47.31 30.04 -34.31
C SER A 768 -48.58 30.57 -33.67
N ARG A 769 -49.75 30.10 -34.12
CA ARG A 769 -51.04 30.49 -33.54
C ARG A 769 -51.10 30.20 -32.04
N PHE A 770 -50.45 29.13 -31.61
CA PHE A 770 -50.36 28.71 -30.22
C PHE A 770 -49.44 29.62 -29.39
N ASN A 771 -48.24 29.92 -29.87
CA ASN A 771 -47.29 30.80 -29.18
C ASN A 771 -47.81 32.24 -29.05
N LEU A 772 -48.43 32.75 -30.12
CA LEU A 772 -49.04 34.09 -30.09
C LEU A 772 -50.17 34.16 -29.06
N GLN A 773 -51.00 33.12 -28.98
CA GLN A 773 -52.07 33.03 -27.99
C GLN A 773 -51.50 33.00 -26.56
N ASN A 774 -50.49 32.16 -26.28
CA ASN A 774 -49.91 32.06 -24.95
C ASN A 774 -49.15 33.33 -24.54
N LEU A 775 -48.48 33.99 -25.47
CA LEU A 775 -47.79 35.26 -25.22
C LEU A 775 -48.79 36.37 -24.86
N CYS A 776 -49.90 36.49 -25.60
CA CYS A 776 -50.97 37.42 -25.27
C CYS A 776 -51.62 37.10 -23.91
N LEU A 777 -51.96 35.84 -23.66
CA LEU A 777 -52.61 35.43 -22.40
C LEU A 777 -51.72 35.58 -21.17
N SER A 778 -50.41 35.36 -21.30
CA SER A 778 -49.45 35.51 -20.20
C SER A 778 -49.22 36.98 -19.83
N LEU A 779 -49.20 37.88 -20.82
CA LEU A 779 -48.98 39.32 -20.61
C LEU A 779 -50.24 40.07 -20.13
N MET A 780 -51.40 39.43 -20.11
CA MET A 780 -52.67 40.00 -19.62
C MET A 780 -52.93 39.68 -18.13
N HIS A 781 -53.78 40.48 -17.48
CA HIS A 781 -54.01 40.44 -16.02
C HIS A 781 -55.12 39.47 -15.61
N ASP A 782 -56.11 39.14 -16.47
CA ASP A 782 -57.24 38.25 -16.16
C ASP A 782 -57.41 37.12 -17.20
N ALA A 783 -56.94 35.91 -16.86
CA ALA A 783 -56.83 34.80 -17.80
C ALA A 783 -58.16 34.24 -18.34
N GLU A 784 -59.29 34.36 -17.62
CA GLU A 784 -60.54 33.69 -18.02
C GLU A 784 -61.44 34.51 -18.96
N ASN A 785 -61.58 35.82 -18.73
CA ASN A 785 -62.41 36.69 -19.60
C ASN A 785 -61.72 37.01 -20.94
N ASP A 786 -60.39 37.07 -20.96
CA ASP A 786 -59.63 37.50 -22.14
C ASP A 786 -59.49 36.40 -23.22
N ILE A 787 -59.65 35.11 -22.86
CA ILE A 787 -59.64 33.99 -23.82
C ILE A 787 -60.83 34.08 -24.79
N GLU A 788 -62.01 34.42 -24.29
CA GLU A 788 -63.21 34.55 -25.12
C GLU A 788 -63.13 35.78 -26.03
N ILE A 789 -62.51 36.86 -25.57
CA ILE A 789 -62.37 38.12 -26.31
C ILE A 789 -61.28 37.99 -27.39
N PHE A 790 -60.14 37.34 -27.10
CA PHE A 790 -59.10 37.07 -28.09
C PHE A 790 -59.61 36.21 -29.25
N ARG A 791 -60.45 35.20 -28.95
CA ARG A 791 -61.09 34.36 -29.99
C ARG A 791 -62.06 35.14 -30.87
N ARG A 792 -62.73 36.18 -30.35
CA ARG A 792 -63.70 37.00 -31.10
C ARG A 792 -63.06 38.17 -31.89
N LYS A 793 -61.98 38.78 -31.40
CA LYS A 793 -61.28 39.92 -32.06
C LYS A 793 -59.75 39.88 -31.87
N PRO A 794 -59.02 39.00 -32.59
CA PRO A 794 -57.57 38.84 -32.41
C PRO A 794 -56.76 40.10 -32.76
N MET A 795 -57.08 40.79 -33.87
CA MET A 795 -56.37 42.02 -34.28
C MET A 795 -56.62 43.23 -33.37
N GLY A 796 -57.76 43.27 -32.68
CA GLY A 796 -58.09 44.32 -31.72
C GLY A 796 -57.32 44.16 -30.41
N MET A 797 -57.14 42.92 -29.95
CA MET A 797 -56.36 42.61 -28.75
C MET A 797 -54.85 42.72 -28.95
N ILE A 798 -54.33 42.37 -30.13
CA ILE A 798 -52.91 42.59 -30.46
C ILE A 798 -52.55 44.09 -30.39
N ARG A 799 -53.44 44.98 -30.85
CA ARG A 799 -53.27 46.44 -30.72
C ARG A 799 -53.31 46.94 -29.27
N TYR A 800 -54.06 46.27 -28.41
CA TYR A 800 -54.16 46.60 -26.98
C TYR A 800 -52.92 46.14 -26.22
N ALA A 801 -52.42 44.93 -26.51
CA ALA A 801 -51.16 44.42 -25.97
C ALA A 801 -49.95 45.25 -26.42
N SER A 802 -49.92 45.72 -27.67
CA SER A 802 -48.86 46.63 -28.17
C SER A 802 -48.87 48.01 -27.50
N TYR A 803 -49.99 48.43 -26.92
CA TYR A 803 -50.14 49.69 -26.18
C TYR A 803 -49.66 49.58 -24.72
N ILE A 804 -49.56 48.35 -24.20
CA ILE A 804 -49.02 48.05 -22.86
C ILE A 804 -47.49 47.83 -22.93
N SER A 805 -46.96 47.50 -24.11
CA SER A 805 -45.52 47.31 -24.36
C SER A 805 -44.74 48.58 -24.68
N SER A 806 -45.43 49.71 -24.89
CA SER A 806 -44.88 51.07 -25.01
C SER A 806 -45.03 51.82 -23.69
#